data_AF-A0A2D8A693-F1
#
_entry.id   AF-A0A2D8A693-F1
#
_cell.length_a   1.000
_cell.length_b   1.000
_cell.length_c   1.000
_cell.angle_alpha   90.00
_cell.angle_beta   90.00
_cell.angle_gamma   90.00
#
_symmetry.space_group_name_H-M   'P 1'
#
loop_
_entity.id
_entity.type
_entity.pdbx_description
1 polymer ?
#
loop_
_entity_poly.entity_id
_entity_poly.type
_entity_poly.pdbx_seq_one_letter_code
_entity_poly.pdbx_strand_id
1 'polypeptide(L)'
;MLTSGCLGLFESETEQLENLDCQTHPNHPDCFVEILTPEDCTIQEVFTGDSCRPKEPPSQLFYGEHSITLVAGTEIQALTPSFQGDGPQSWSVSPQLPSGLEMDQSGVISGTPLVESEGASHTITGVNAMGSATAVLEIVILAPMPESIQYPSKTLTCVLDSYCEIGPPMLLGGRVQAWSADPPLPSELEISEDGFISGIVRFLGQSNHTIWANNSGGSAYTTLGLNILSPPPGEISWHSDQFALRSNQSINIPVKNDGPDIETWEIYPELPEGLSLHSGDILGTPTERTEWMRYTIWANNSGGSSELMIWIAVHDLQADQSDLLRGIGETNWGGWPSPIIPIGELAFPVGFAEGGYGTEIPVISASHVGRGKMLGYGHESWVDGHGEEETEFSLRAVEWACGENANVGLAYGAGFDDFEDELNAEGHTVHLSVTPSDLSGLDCLLDEFWNGHDDQDNQALVDFMLNGGGVIMGGHAWYWSYSNTGLGHNYPGNKIAKTTGLFVSNAWGYNSVDLSNFPHELSTPHAAINAIRDDRINNNSLSNEDAAVADEILSVCTDVVTLDFTEFWSPLREVVNVTGWSVIEYGTLWQDIGHNMGEDPVADTLLRVEAALTQNLPADELPSHPSHVEFPGEVPANATRISRTVEINGNQSGLPSNFGYSQA
;
A
#
# COMPACT_ATOMS: atom_id res chain seq x y z
N MET A 1 -106.67 -59.32 30.14
CA MET A 1 -106.76 -60.72 30.59
C MET A 1 -106.89 -61.59 29.35
N LEU A 2 -106.02 -62.62 29.24
CA LEU A 2 -106.30 -63.97 28.71
C LEU A 2 -107.07 -64.08 27.36
N THR A 3 -106.40 -64.36 26.23
CA THR A 3 -106.07 -65.68 25.62
C THR A 3 -107.15 -66.32 24.74
N SER A 4 -106.74 -66.61 23.50
CA SER A 4 -106.75 -67.90 22.77
C SER A 4 -108.05 -68.62 22.33
N GLY A 5 -107.95 -69.28 21.15
CA GLY A 5 -108.76 -70.40 20.64
C GLY A 5 -109.61 -70.05 19.39
N CYS A 6 -109.82 -70.87 18.36
CA CYS A 6 -109.51 -72.28 18.06
C CYS A 6 -109.89 -72.60 16.58
N LEU A 7 -109.12 -73.52 15.95
CA LEU A 7 -109.46 -74.66 15.07
C LEU A 7 -110.76 -74.78 14.22
N GLY A 8 -110.58 -75.36 13.01
CA GLY A 8 -111.52 -76.26 12.30
C GLY A 8 -111.41 -76.17 10.76
N LEU A 9 -110.65 -77.03 10.05
CA LEU A 9 -110.99 -78.33 9.40
C LEU A 9 -112.07 -78.27 8.30
N PHE A 10 -111.70 -78.63 7.05
CA PHE A 10 -112.43 -79.51 6.11
C PHE A 10 -111.52 -79.96 4.93
N GLU A 11 -111.33 -81.27 4.79
CA GLU A 11 -111.03 -82.04 3.56
C GLU A 11 -112.28 -82.02 2.64
N SER A 12 -112.30 -82.31 1.34
CA SER A 12 -111.39 -82.84 0.31
C SER A 12 -112.09 -82.61 -1.04
N GLU A 13 -111.36 -82.46 -2.16
CA GLU A 13 -111.66 -83.19 -3.39
C GLU A 13 -110.48 -83.07 -4.37
N THR A 14 -109.93 -84.24 -4.72
CA THR A 14 -108.89 -84.46 -5.72
C THR A 14 -109.51 -84.60 -7.11
N GLU A 15 -109.15 -83.72 -8.04
CA GLU A 15 -109.20 -83.99 -9.48
C GLU A 15 -107.78 -84.30 -9.98
N GLN A 16 -107.65 -85.48 -10.60
CA GLN A 16 -106.43 -85.96 -11.24
C GLN A 16 -106.21 -85.19 -12.54
N LEU A 17 -105.09 -84.47 -12.66
CA LEU A 17 -104.60 -83.95 -13.94
C LEU A 17 -103.50 -84.89 -14.47
N GLU A 18 -103.67 -85.34 -15.71
CA GLU A 18 -102.74 -86.20 -16.44
C GLU A 18 -101.34 -85.56 -16.57
N ASN A 19 -100.31 -86.40 -16.45
CA ASN A 19 -98.90 -86.04 -16.62
C ASN A 19 -98.65 -85.54 -18.05
N LEU A 20 -98.49 -84.23 -18.22
CA LEU A 20 -98.15 -83.57 -19.47
C LEU A 20 -96.64 -83.70 -19.75
N ASP A 21 -96.27 -84.44 -20.80
CA ASP A 21 -94.87 -84.58 -21.25
C ASP A 21 -94.53 -83.53 -22.33
N CYS A 22 -93.84 -82.46 -21.91
CA CYS A 22 -93.42 -81.35 -22.77
C CYS A 22 -92.44 -81.75 -23.90
N GLN A 23 -91.91 -83.00 -23.94
CA GLN A 23 -91.13 -83.49 -25.09
C GLN A 23 -92.01 -83.94 -26.27
N THR A 24 -93.24 -84.37 -26.00
CA THR A 24 -94.14 -84.85 -27.05
C THR A 24 -95.12 -83.78 -27.52
N HIS A 25 -95.43 -82.77 -26.68
CA HIS A 25 -96.36 -81.67 -26.97
C HIS A 25 -95.73 -80.28 -26.67
N PRO A 26 -94.75 -79.81 -27.47
CA PRO A 26 -93.94 -78.63 -27.16
C PRO A 26 -94.69 -77.28 -27.24
N ASN A 27 -95.95 -77.26 -27.70
CA ASN A 27 -96.76 -76.04 -27.83
C ASN A 27 -97.87 -75.94 -26.77
N HIS A 28 -97.82 -76.74 -25.70
CA HIS A 28 -98.79 -76.66 -24.61
C HIS A 28 -98.52 -75.41 -23.72
N PRO A 29 -99.53 -74.60 -23.36
CA PRO A 29 -99.34 -73.33 -22.64
C PRO A 29 -98.55 -73.46 -21.32
N ASP A 30 -98.73 -74.56 -20.60
CA ASP A 30 -98.06 -74.82 -19.32
C ASP A 30 -96.60 -75.34 -19.43
N CYS A 31 -96.07 -75.48 -20.65
CA CYS A 31 -94.66 -75.87 -20.89
C CYS A 31 -93.73 -74.66 -21.10
N PHE A 32 -94.23 -73.42 -20.97
CA PHE A 32 -93.42 -72.20 -20.99
C PHE A 32 -93.14 -71.74 -19.56
N VAL A 33 -91.89 -71.86 -19.11
CA VAL A 33 -91.42 -71.16 -17.91
C VAL A 33 -91.04 -69.75 -18.35
N GLU A 34 -91.76 -68.72 -17.89
CA GLU A 34 -91.33 -67.34 -18.05
C GLU A 34 -89.98 -67.17 -17.32
N ILE A 35 -88.89 -67.16 -18.08
CA ILE A 35 -87.58 -66.80 -17.56
C ILE A 35 -87.56 -65.27 -17.51
N LEU A 36 -87.69 -64.72 -16.31
CA LEU A 36 -87.52 -63.29 -16.08
C LEU A 36 -86.07 -62.92 -16.45
N THR A 37 -85.93 -62.01 -17.40
CA THR A 37 -84.65 -61.53 -17.92
C THR A 37 -84.35 -60.13 -17.36
N PRO A 38 -83.07 -59.68 -17.36
CA PRO A 38 -82.73 -58.32 -16.96
C PRO A 38 -83.51 -57.24 -17.73
N GLU A 39 -83.99 -57.54 -18.94
CA GLU A 39 -84.81 -56.65 -19.75
C GLU A 39 -86.26 -56.49 -19.25
N ASP A 40 -86.74 -57.35 -18.35
CA ASP A 40 -88.10 -57.31 -17.79
C ASP A 40 -88.23 -56.39 -16.56
N CYS A 41 -87.11 -55.92 -15.99
CA CYS A 41 -87.11 -54.98 -14.87
C CYS A 41 -87.27 -53.53 -15.34
N THR A 42 -88.07 -52.73 -14.63
CA THR A 42 -88.18 -51.29 -14.94
C THR A 42 -86.88 -50.55 -14.59
N ILE A 43 -86.70 -49.33 -15.12
CA ILE A 43 -85.52 -48.50 -14.81
C ILE A 43 -85.34 -48.20 -13.30
N GLN A 44 -86.39 -48.39 -12.50
CA GLN A 44 -86.42 -48.21 -11.04
C GLN A 44 -86.18 -49.51 -10.26
N GLU A 45 -85.93 -50.64 -10.94
CA GLU A 45 -85.76 -51.96 -10.34
C GLU A 45 -84.42 -52.59 -10.75
N VAL A 46 -83.87 -53.46 -9.91
CA VAL A 46 -82.64 -54.23 -10.16
C VAL A 46 -82.95 -55.73 -10.12
N PHE A 47 -82.40 -56.46 -11.08
CA PHE A 47 -82.59 -57.90 -11.19
C PHE A 47 -81.70 -58.65 -10.18
N THR A 48 -82.30 -59.47 -9.32
CA THR A 48 -81.59 -60.25 -8.28
C THR A 48 -81.18 -61.65 -8.73
N GLY A 49 -81.47 -62.02 -9.98
CA GLY A 49 -81.27 -63.38 -10.52
C GLY A 49 -82.56 -64.19 -10.63
N ASP A 50 -83.58 -63.85 -9.85
CA ASP A 50 -84.87 -64.53 -9.76
C ASP A 50 -86.08 -63.57 -9.62
N SER A 51 -85.84 -62.27 -9.35
CA SER A 51 -86.89 -61.24 -9.25
C SER A 51 -86.36 -59.84 -9.52
N CYS A 52 -87.25 -58.90 -9.86
CA CYS A 52 -86.95 -57.47 -9.90
C CYS A 52 -87.30 -56.86 -8.53
N ARG A 53 -86.31 -56.33 -7.81
CA ARG A 53 -86.55 -55.55 -6.58
C ARG A 53 -86.42 -54.05 -6.84
N PRO A 54 -87.09 -53.16 -6.08
CA PRO A 54 -86.85 -51.73 -6.16
C PRO A 54 -85.36 -51.41 -5.93
N LYS A 55 -84.83 -50.48 -6.73
CA LYS A 55 -83.47 -49.95 -6.52
C LYS A 55 -83.40 -49.18 -5.21
N GLU A 56 -82.28 -49.27 -4.54
CA GLU A 56 -81.94 -48.42 -3.40
C GLU A 56 -81.17 -47.19 -3.91
N PRO A 57 -81.43 -45.98 -3.38
CA PRO A 57 -80.63 -44.81 -3.72
C PRO A 57 -79.19 -45.01 -3.24
N PRO A 58 -78.18 -44.51 -3.99
CA PRO A 58 -76.80 -44.56 -3.51
C PRO A 58 -76.69 -43.72 -2.23
N SER A 59 -75.87 -44.17 -1.29
CA SER A 59 -75.57 -43.43 -0.06
C SER A 59 -74.12 -43.63 0.37
N GLN A 60 -73.62 -42.76 1.25
CA GLN A 60 -72.24 -42.80 1.76
C GLN A 60 -71.16 -42.87 0.66
N LEU A 61 -71.27 -42.04 -0.37
CA LEU A 61 -70.26 -41.95 -1.41
C LEU A 61 -68.93 -41.46 -0.83
N PHE A 62 -67.84 -42.19 -1.08
CA PHE A 62 -66.52 -41.89 -0.54
C PHE A 62 -65.38 -42.37 -1.45
N TYR A 63 -64.34 -41.56 -1.59
CA TYR A 63 -63.16 -41.86 -2.43
C TYR A 63 -61.95 -42.36 -1.62
N GLY A 64 -62.14 -42.72 -0.35
CA GLY A 64 -61.08 -43.18 0.54
C GLY A 64 -60.45 -42.06 1.38
N GLU A 65 -60.40 -40.84 0.86
CA GLU A 65 -59.89 -39.64 1.55
C GLU A 65 -60.80 -38.43 1.31
N HIS A 66 -60.70 -37.42 2.18
CA HIS A 66 -61.40 -36.14 2.02
C HIS A 66 -60.52 -35.07 1.37
N SER A 67 -59.20 -35.23 1.43
CA SER A 67 -58.23 -34.41 0.72
C SER A 67 -57.10 -35.27 0.18
N ILE A 68 -56.60 -34.94 -1.01
CA ILE A 68 -55.46 -35.59 -1.64
C ILE A 68 -54.46 -34.54 -2.13
N THR A 69 -53.18 -34.89 -2.01
CA THR A 69 -52.09 -34.09 -2.52
C THR A 69 -51.41 -34.86 -3.64
N LEU A 70 -51.40 -34.28 -4.83
CA LEU A 70 -50.85 -34.85 -6.05
C LEU A 70 -49.64 -34.02 -6.51
N VAL A 71 -48.81 -34.59 -7.38
CA VAL A 71 -47.66 -33.89 -7.97
C VAL A 71 -47.90 -33.75 -9.47
N ALA A 72 -47.77 -32.53 -10.00
CA ALA A 72 -47.92 -32.30 -11.43
C ALA A 72 -46.93 -33.16 -12.24
N GLY A 73 -47.39 -33.75 -13.35
CA GLY A 73 -46.60 -34.64 -14.20
C GLY A 73 -46.48 -36.08 -13.71
N THR A 74 -46.97 -36.41 -12.51
CA THR A 74 -46.97 -37.79 -11.98
C THR A 74 -48.34 -38.42 -12.12
N GLU A 75 -48.42 -39.58 -12.77
CA GLU A 75 -49.67 -40.35 -12.90
C GLU A 75 -50.19 -40.76 -11.53
N ILE A 76 -51.49 -40.52 -11.27
CA ILE A 76 -52.10 -40.82 -9.98
C ILE A 76 -52.50 -42.29 -9.91
N GLN A 77 -52.49 -42.84 -8.70
CA GLN A 77 -53.24 -44.06 -8.44
C GLN A 77 -54.74 -43.76 -8.60
N ALA A 78 -55.40 -44.51 -9.48
CA ALA A 78 -56.81 -44.31 -9.79
C ALA A 78 -57.69 -44.36 -8.53
N LEU A 79 -58.48 -43.31 -8.30
CA LEU A 79 -59.35 -43.18 -7.14
C LEU A 79 -60.68 -43.83 -7.47
N THR A 80 -60.97 -44.93 -6.79
CA THR A 80 -62.21 -45.70 -7.03
C THR A 80 -63.27 -45.30 -6.01
N PRO A 81 -64.49 -44.93 -6.43
CA PRO A 81 -65.55 -44.59 -5.51
C PRO A 81 -66.07 -45.81 -4.75
N SER A 82 -66.44 -45.60 -3.49
CA SER A 82 -67.17 -46.55 -2.65
C SER A 82 -68.52 -45.95 -2.25
N PHE A 83 -69.57 -46.77 -2.21
CA PHE A 83 -70.93 -46.34 -1.85
C PHE A 83 -71.75 -47.54 -1.34
N GLN A 84 -72.86 -47.26 -0.65
CA GLN A 84 -73.88 -48.24 -0.27
C GLN A 84 -75.12 -48.11 -1.15
N GLY A 85 -75.96 -49.14 -1.19
CA GLY A 85 -77.15 -49.22 -2.04
C GLY A 85 -76.83 -49.69 -3.46
N ASP A 86 -77.74 -49.44 -4.41
CA ASP A 86 -77.54 -49.80 -5.81
C ASP A 86 -76.72 -48.73 -6.56
N GLY A 87 -75.80 -49.19 -7.40
CA GLY A 87 -74.79 -48.34 -8.04
C GLY A 87 -75.34 -47.16 -8.83
N PRO A 88 -74.64 -46.01 -8.81
CA PRO A 88 -74.96 -44.87 -9.67
C PRO A 88 -74.94 -45.26 -11.15
N GLN A 89 -75.88 -44.71 -11.92
CA GLN A 89 -75.95 -44.86 -13.38
C GLN A 89 -75.34 -43.67 -14.12
N SER A 90 -75.14 -42.56 -13.42
CA SER A 90 -74.50 -41.36 -13.98
C SER A 90 -73.67 -40.66 -12.90
N TRP A 91 -72.56 -40.07 -13.33
CA TRP A 91 -71.59 -39.39 -12.49
C TRP A 91 -71.35 -37.97 -13.00
N SER A 92 -71.16 -37.04 -12.07
CA SER A 92 -70.78 -35.65 -12.39
C SER A 92 -69.88 -35.07 -11.31
N VAL A 93 -69.04 -34.10 -11.67
CA VAL A 93 -68.11 -33.43 -10.76
C VAL A 93 -68.18 -31.92 -10.98
N SER A 94 -68.25 -31.14 -9.90
CA SER A 94 -68.30 -29.68 -9.95
C SER A 94 -67.55 -29.05 -8.77
N PRO A 95 -66.65 -28.07 -9.00
CA PRO A 95 -66.14 -27.60 -10.31
C PRO A 95 -65.35 -28.70 -11.06
N GLN A 96 -65.01 -28.46 -12.34
CA GLN A 96 -64.27 -29.42 -13.17
C GLN A 96 -62.94 -29.81 -12.49
N LEU A 97 -62.58 -31.10 -12.59
CA LEU A 97 -61.31 -31.61 -12.06
C LEU A 97 -60.11 -30.86 -12.67
N PRO A 98 -58.97 -30.78 -11.95
CA PRO A 98 -57.77 -30.16 -12.48
C PRO A 98 -57.33 -30.77 -13.82
N SER A 99 -56.73 -29.95 -14.68
CA SER A 99 -56.31 -30.37 -16.02
C SER A 99 -55.42 -31.62 -15.97
N GLY A 100 -55.79 -32.63 -16.76
CA GLY A 100 -55.11 -33.92 -16.83
C GLY A 100 -55.67 -35.01 -15.90
N LEU A 101 -56.60 -34.66 -15.01
CA LEU A 101 -57.43 -35.61 -14.29
C LEU A 101 -58.80 -35.73 -14.96
N GLU A 102 -59.26 -36.96 -15.15
CA GLU A 102 -60.55 -37.26 -15.73
C GLU A 102 -61.32 -38.25 -14.86
N MET A 103 -62.65 -38.12 -14.88
CA MET A 103 -63.55 -39.08 -14.26
C MET A 103 -64.23 -39.90 -15.35
N ASP A 104 -64.11 -41.22 -15.28
CA ASP A 104 -64.73 -42.12 -16.24
C ASP A 104 -66.22 -42.36 -15.93
N GLN A 105 -66.89 -43.19 -16.76
CA GLN A 105 -68.31 -43.52 -16.60
C GLN A 105 -68.62 -44.34 -15.35
N SER A 106 -67.61 -44.93 -14.70
CA SER A 106 -67.75 -45.68 -13.45
C SER A 106 -67.55 -44.81 -12.21
N GLY A 107 -67.19 -43.54 -12.38
CA GLY A 107 -66.87 -42.60 -11.32
C GLY A 107 -65.41 -42.70 -10.86
N VAL A 108 -64.56 -43.47 -11.54
CA VAL A 108 -63.13 -43.56 -11.20
C VAL A 108 -62.42 -42.31 -11.68
N ILE A 109 -61.65 -41.67 -10.79
CA ILE A 109 -60.82 -40.51 -11.14
C ILE A 109 -59.39 -41.00 -11.40
N SER A 110 -58.86 -40.74 -12.58
CA SER A 110 -57.51 -41.14 -12.99
C SER A 110 -56.87 -40.09 -13.89
N GLY A 111 -55.57 -40.25 -14.17
CA GLY A 111 -54.84 -39.38 -15.09
C GLY A 111 -53.56 -38.81 -14.48
N THR A 112 -53.01 -37.80 -15.15
CA THR A 112 -51.78 -37.11 -14.74
C THR A 112 -52.06 -35.61 -14.65
N PRO A 113 -52.11 -35.02 -13.45
CA PRO A 113 -52.36 -33.59 -13.30
C PRO A 113 -51.23 -32.80 -13.97
N LEU A 114 -51.58 -31.75 -14.73
CA LEU A 114 -50.61 -31.03 -15.56
C LEU A 114 -50.12 -29.71 -14.96
N VAL A 115 -50.91 -29.09 -14.09
CA VAL A 115 -50.65 -27.73 -13.57
C VAL A 115 -50.82 -27.72 -12.06
N GLU A 116 -49.90 -27.02 -11.38
CA GLU A 116 -49.98 -26.78 -9.94
C GLU A 116 -51.25 -26.01 -9.54
N SER A 117 -51.76 -26.28 -8.34
CA SER A 117 -53.00 -25.68 -7.83
C SER A 117 -52.97 -25.63 -6.31
N GLU A 118 -53.33 -24.49 -5.73
CA GLU A 118 -53.34 -24.24 -4.27
C GLU A 118 -54.40 -25.05 -3.49
N GLY A 119 -55.21 -25.86 -4.18
CA GLY A 119 -56.25 -26.69 -3.59
C GLY A 119 -57.66 -26.25 -3.97
N ALA A 120 -58.47 -27.18 -4.48
CA ALA A 120 -59.88 -26.92 -4.76
C ALA A 120 -60.75 -28.10 -4.30
N SER A 121 -61.89 -27.79 -3.66
CA SER A 121 -62.90 -28.80 -3.31
C SER A 121 -63.78 -29.13 -4.50
N HIS A 122 -63.77 -30.40 -4.93
CA HIS A 122 -64.62 -30.92 -5.98
C HIS A 122 -65.77 -31.72 -5.37
N THR A 123 -67.01 -31.37 -5.73
CA THR A 123 -68.19 -32.15 -5.34
C THR A 123 -68.48 -33.18 -6.42
N ILE A 124 -68.30 -34.45 -6.10
CA ILE A 124 -68.63 -35.58 -6.96
C ILE A 124 -70.03 -36.07 -6.61
N THR A 125 -70.90 -36.19 -7.61
CA THR A 125 -72.28 -36.65 -7.46
C THR A 125 -72.52 -37.90 -8.30
N GLY A 126 -72.90 -38.99 -7.63
CA GLY A 126 -73.39 -40.21 -8.27
C GLY A 126 -74.92 -40.29 -8.17
N VAL A 127 -75.60 -40.49 -9.30
CA VAL A 127 -77.06 -40.51 -9.40
C VAL A 127 -77.56 -41.83 -9.97
N ASN A 128 -78.60 -42.41 -9.35
CA ASN A 128 -79.43 -43.45 -9.96
C ASN A 128 -80.91 -43.01 -10.00
N ALA A 129 -81.79 -43.85 -10.54
CA ALA A 129 -83.22 -43.52 -10.69
C ALA A 129 -83.94 -43.17 -9.38
N MET A 130 -83.39 -43.52 -8.22
CA MET A 130 -84.01 -43.40 -6.90
C MET A 130 -83.42 -42.28 -6.03
N GLY A 131 -82.25 -41.73 -6.40
CA GLY A 131 -81.63 -40.63 -5.66
C GLY A 131 -80.17 -40.38 -6.05
N SER A 132 -79.52 -39.51 -5.27
CA SER A 132 -78.12 -39.11 -5.48
C SER A 132 -77.32 -39.14 -4.18
N ALA A 133 -76.05 -39.53 -4.27
CA ALA A 133 -75.07 -39.36 -3.20
C ALA A 133 -73.96 -38.41 -3.66
N THR A 134 -73.42 -37.64 -2.72
CA THR A 134 -72.33 -36.70 -2.97
C THR A 134 -71.13 -36.98 -2.10
N ALA A 135 -69.93 -36.86 -2.66
CA ALA A 135 -68.66 -36.81 -1.94
C ALA A 135 -67.96 -35.48 -2.25
N VAL A 136 -67.28 -34.92 -1.27
CA VAL A 136 -66.43 -33.74 -1.47
C VAL A 136 -64.99 -34.18 -1.32
N LEU A 137 -64.20 -33.95 -2.37
CA LEU A 137 -62.78 -34.28 -2.42
C LEU A 137 -62.00 -33.00 -2.69
N GLU A 138 -61.15 -32.60 -1.74
CA GLU A 138 -60.20 -31.52 -1.93
C GLU A 138 -58.96 -32.04 -2.65
N ILE A 139 -58.58 -31.42 -3.77
CA ILE A 139 -57.43 -31.83 -4.57
C ILE A 139 -56.42 -30.69 -4.60
N VAL A 140 -55.25 -30.93 -4.02
CA VAL A 140 -54.08 -30.03 -4.07
C VAL A 140 -53.07 -30.61 -5.05
N ILE A 141 -52.50 -29.78 -5.93
CA ILE A 141 -51.46 -30.22 -6.87
C ILE A 141 -50.19 -29.42 -6.61
N LEU A 142 -49.17 -30.10 -6.10
CA LEU A 142 -47.84 -29.54 -5.90
C LEU A 142 -47.05 -29.54 -7.22
N ALA A 143 -46.10 -28.62 -7.34
CA ALA A 143 -45.09 -28.66 -8.39
C ALA A 143 -44.20 -29.91 -8.23
N PRO A 144 -43.54 -30.40 -9.32
CA PRO A 144 -42.46 -31.37 -9.17
C PRO A 144 -41.36 -30.76 -8.30
N MET A 145 -40.83 -31.48 -7.32
CA MET A 145 -39.75 -30.93 -6.49
C MET A 145 -38.45 -30.70 -7.31
N PRO A 146 -37.61 -29.73 -6.93
CA PRO A 146 -36.24 -29.67 -7.45
C PRO A 146 -35.48 -30.92 -6.99
N GLU A 147 -34.73 -31.56 -7.90
CA GLU A 147 -33.99 -32.79 -7.61
C GLU A 147 -32.54 -32.50 -7.19
N SER A 148 -31.87 -31.60 -7.90
CA SER A 148 -30.50 -31.19 -7.58
C SER A 148 -30.18 -29.80 -8.12
N ILE A 149 -29.28 -29.12 -7.42
CA ILE A 149 -28.74 -27.82 -7.81
C ILE A 149 -27.21 -27.88 -7.77
N GLN A 150 -26.55 -27.32 -8.78
CA GLN A 150 -25.09 -27.32 -8.86
C GLN A 150 -24.56 -26.03 -9.47
N TYR A 151 -23.84 -25.22 -8.67
CA TYR A 151 -23.14 -24.04 -9.16
C TYR A 151 -21.92 -24.42 -10.03
N PRO A 152 -21.45 -23.51 -10.91
CA PRO A 152 -20.24 -23.70 -11.70
C PRO A 152 -18.97 -24.01 -10.86
N SER A 153 -18.91 -23.53 -9.62
CA SER A 153 -17.84 -23.79 -8.66
C SER A 153 -18.44 -24.07 -7.27
N LYS A 154 -17.71 -24.83 -6.45
CA LYS A 154 -18.03 -25.04 -5.02
C LYS A 154 -17.56 -23.89 -4.13
N THR A 155 -16.69 -23.02 -4.66
CA THR A 155 -16.15 -21.87 -3.96
C THR A 155 -16.27 -20.61 -4.81
N LEU A 156 -16.78 -19.54 -4.21
CA LEU A 156 -16.80 -18.19 -4.75
C LEU A 156 -15.73 -17.37 -4.03
N THR A 157 -14.73 -16.91 -4.78
CA THR A 157 -13.68 -16.03 -4.25
C THR A 157 -13.99 -14.59 -4.65
N CYS A 158 -14.11 -13.71 -3.66
CA CYS A 158 -14.42 -12.30 -3.85
C CYS A 158 -13.25 -11.44 -3.36
N VAL A 159 -13.13 -10.23 -3.88
CA VAL A 159 -12.22 -9.20 -3.39
C VAL A 159 -13.05 -8.17 -2.62
N LEU A 160 -12.56 -7.74 -1.45
CA LEU A 160 -13.22 -6.72 -0.63
C LEU A 160 -13.52 -5.46 -1.45
N ASP A 161 -14.71 -4.89 -1.22
CA ASP A 161 -15.22 -3.68 -1.90
C ASP A 161 -15.31 -3.76 -3.44
N SER A 162 -15.18 -4.97 -4.00
CA SER A 162 -15.33 -5.23 -5.44
C SER A 162 -16.61 -6.01 -5.74
N TYR A 163 -17.14 -5.84 -6.95
CA TYR A 163 -18.29 -6.62 -7.42
C TYR A 163 -17.89 -8.09 -7.61
N CYS A 164 -18.68 -8.98 -7.02
CA CYS A 164 -18.47 -10.42 -7.02
C CYS A 164 -19.72 -11.13 -7.52
N GLU A 165 -19.54 -12.18 -8.34
CA GLU A 165 -20.66 -12.92 -8.93
C GLU A 165 -20.36 -14.39 -9.15
N ILE A 166 -21.41 -15.21 -9.17
CA ILE A 166 -21.40 -16.58 -9.68
C ILE A 166 -22.65 -16.79 -10.54
N GLY A 167 -22.44 -17.35 -11.73
CA GLY A 167 -23.50 -17.67 -12.69
C GLY A 167 -24.58 -18.58 -12.09
N PRO A 168 -25.77 -18.66 -12.73
CA PRO A 168 -26.87 -19.45 -12.19
C PRO A 168 -26.48 -20.94 -12.16
N PRO A 169 -26.99 -21.71 -11.18
CA PRO A 169 -26.66 -23.12 -11.06
C PRO A 169 -27.35 -23.95 -12.13
N MET A 170 -26.78 -25.12 -12.43
CA MET A 170 -27.49 -26.17 -13.16
C MET A 170 -28.60 -26.73 -12.27
N LEU A 171 -29.81 -26.82 -12.82
CA LEU A 171 -31.02 -27.28 -12.15
C LEU A 171 -31.56 -28.56 -12.80
N LEU A 172 -31.88 -29.56 -11.98
CA LEU A 172 -32.63 -30.77 -12.39
C LEU A 172 -33.89 -30.90 -11.52
N GLY A 173 -34.96 -31.46 -12.09
CA GLY A 173 -36.28 -31.58 -11.42
C GLY A 173 -37.23 -30.45 -11.80
N GLY A 174 -38.12 -30.08 -10.89
CA GLY A 174 -39.11 -29.03 -11.13
C GLY A 174 -38.58 -27.59 -10.99
N ARG A 175 -39.39 -26.64 -11.47
CA ARG A 175 -39.06 -25.21 -11.46
C ARG A 175 -38.99 -24.66 -10.04
N VAL A 176 -37.94 -23.88 -9.76
CA VAL A 176 -37.74 -23.19 -8.48
C VAL A 176 -38.63 -21.96 -8.41
N GLN A 177 -39.24 -21.71 -7.25
CA GLN A 177 -40.07 -20.54 -6.96
C GLN A 177 -39.39 -19.57 -5.99
N ALA A 178 -38.54 -20.06 -5.09
CA ALA A 178 -37.83 -19.23 -4.13
C ALA A 178 -36.44 -19.79 -3.82
N TRP A 179 -35.48 -18.88 -3.71
CA TRP A 179 -34.11 -19.16 -3.28
C TRP A 179 -33.88 -18.67 -1.85
N SER A 180 -33.05 -19.40 -1.09
CA SER A 180 -32.58 -18.93 0.21
C SER A 180 -31.18 -19.47 0.51
N ALA A 181 -30.49 -18.84 1.47
CA ALA A 181 -29.19 -19.29 1.96
C ALA A 181 -29.20 -19.36 3.49
N ASP A 182 -28.59 -20.42 4.04
CA ASP A 182 -28.39 -20.58 5.48
C ASP A 182 -26.93 -21.00 5.80
N PRO A 183 -26.19 -20.23 6.61
CA PRO A 183 -26.53 -18.88 7.09
C PRO A 183 -26.73 -17.88 5.91
N PRO A 184 -27.36 -16.72 6.14
CA PRO A 184 -27.52 -15.70 5.09
C PRO A 184 -26.19 -15.31 4.47
N LEU A 185 -26.18 -14.99 3.17
CA LEU A 185 -24.99 -14.49 2.49
C LEU A 185 -24.52 -13.16 3.13
N PRO A 186 -23.21 -12.86 3.13
CA PRO A 186 -22.67 -11.59 3.63
C PRO A 186 -23.31 -10.38 2.92
N SER A 187 -23.43 -9.25 3.63
CA SER A 187 -24.21 -8.07 3.19
C SER A 187 -23.88 -7.59 1.78
N GLU A 188 -24.95 -7.29 1.02
CA GLU A 188 -25.03 -6.92 -0.41
C GLU A 188 -24.89 -8.08 -1.43
N LEU A 189 -24.54 -9.31 -1.03
CA LEU A 189 -24.69 -10.48 -1.92
C LEU A 189 -26.13 -10.97 -1.93
N GLU A 190 -26.78 -10.90 -3.10
CA GLU A 190 -28.16 -11.29 -3.30
C GLU A 190 -28.28 -12.46 -4.28
N ILE A 191 -29.29 -13.31 -4.08
CA ILE A 191 -29.65 -14.40 -5.00
C ILE A 191 -30.82 -13.94 -5.87
N SER A 192 -30.61 -13.93 -7.18
CA SER A 192 -31.63 -13.58 -8.19
C SER A 192 -32.64 -14.71 -8.37
N GLU A 193 -33.74 -14.44 -9.10
CA GLU A 193 -34.82 -15.43 -9.33
C GLU A 193 -34.33 -16.72 -10.05
N ASP A 194 -33.28 -16.62 -10.86
CA ASP A 194 -32.66 -17.74 -11.59
C ASP A 194 -31.55 -18.45 -10.80
N GLY A 195 -31.26 -18.00 -9.57
CA GLY A 195 -30.18 -18.51 -8.74
C GLY A 195 -28.82 -17.86 -9.00
N PHE A 196 -28.73 -16.79 -9.80
CA PHE A 196 -27.51 -16.01 -9.93
C PHE A 196 -27.18 -15.28 -8.60
N ILE A 197 -25.96 -15.42 -8.08
CA ILE A 197 -25.56 -14.71 -6.85
C ILE A 197 -24.60 -13.59 -7.23
N SER A 198 -24.90 -12.35 -6.82
CA SER A 198 -23.98 -11.22 -7.02
C SER A 198 -24.16 -10.08 -6.02
N GLY A 199 -23.14 -9.23 -5.93
CA GLY A 199 -23.11 -8.15 -4.94
C GLY A 199 -21.71 -7.61 -4.65
N ILE A 200 -21.60 -6.75 -3.64
CA ILE A 200 -20.33 -6.20 -3.15
C ILE A 200 -20.08 -6.70 -1.73
N VAL A 201 -18.91 -7.25 -1.45
CA VAL A 201 -18.58 -7.75 -0.09
C VAL A 201 -17.84 -6.68 0.71
N ARG A 202 -18.24 -6.50 1.98
CA ARG A 202 -17.73 -5.41 2.87
C ARG A 202 -16.88 -5.88 4.05
N PHE A 203 -16.76 -7.20 4.24
CA PHE A 203 -16.02 -7.76 5.37
C PHE A 203 -15.19 -8.94 4.91
N LEU A 204 -13.94 -8.98 5.38
CA LEU A 204 -13.03 -10.12 5.15
C LEU A 204 -13.52 -11.36 5.90
N GLY A 205 -13.20 -12.53 5.34
CA GLY A 205 -13.45 -13.80 6.00
C GLY A 205 -13.78 -14.94 5.06
N GLN A 206 -13.89 -16.12 5.66
CA GLN A 206 -14.30 -17.34 5.00
C GLN A 206 -15.56 -17.89 5.66
N SER A 207 -16.54 -18.26 4.86
CA SER A 207 -17.82 -18.81 5.32
C SER A 207 -18.33 -19.89 4.38
N ASN A 208 -19.17 -20.79 4.88
CA ASN A 208 -19.86 -21.80 4.08
C ASN A 208 -21.35 -21.59 4.21
N HIS A 209 -22.05 -21.57 3.08
CA HIS A 209 -23.48 -21.33 3.00
C HIS A 209 -24.17 -22.49 2.32
N THR A 210 -25.31 -22.91 2.86
CA THR A 210 -26.18 -23.88 2.20
C THR A 210 -27.23 -23.11 1.40
N ILE A 211 -27.17 -23.25 0.08
CA ILE A 211 -28.13 -22.61 -0.82
C ILE A 211 -29.28 -23.58 -1.05
N TRP A 212 -30.51 -23.08 -0.90
CA TRP A 212 -31.75 -23.84 -1.04
C TRP A 212 -32.54 -23.34 -2.24
N ALA A 213 -33.01 -24.28 -3.05
CA ALA A 213 -33.96 -24.07 -4.13
C ALA A 213 -35.29 -24.70 -3.74
N ASN A 214 -36.33 -23.87 -3.58
CA ASN A 214 -37.60 -24.27 -3.02
C ASN A 214 -38.76 -24.09 -4.01
N ASN A 215 -39.73 -25.01 -3.98
CA ASN A 215 -41.05 -24.84 -4.55
C ASN A 215 -42.12 -25.56 -3.72
N SER A 216 -43.39 -25.52 -4.16
CA SER A 216 -44.51 -26.17 -3.46
C SER A 216 -44.36 -27.69 -3.26
N GLY A 217 -43.58 -28.37 -4.09
CA GLY A 217 -43.33 -29.81 -4.01
C GLY A 217 -42.18 -30.23 -3.11
N GLY A 218 -41.27 -29.32 -2.77
CA GLY A 218 -40.11 -29.58 -1.92
C GLY A 218 -38.91 -28.70 -2.24
N SER A 219 -37.74 -29.17 -1.81
CA SER A 219 -36.50 -28.41 -1.91
C SER A 219 -35.31 -29.26 -2.30
N ALA A 220 -34.37 -28.67 -3.03
CA ALA A 220 -33.01 -29.18 -3.20
C ALA A 220 -32.00 -28.18 -2.62
N TYR A 221 -30.81 -28.65 -2.27
CA TYR A 221 -29.77 -27.78 -1.71
C TYR A 221 -28.37 -28.15 -2.20
N THR A 222 -27.45 -27.20 -2.07
CA THR A 222 -26.01 -27.38 -2.30
C THR A 222 -25.23 -26.47 -1.37
N THR A 223 -23.94 -26.76 -1.18
CA THR A 223 -23.05 -25.92 -0.37
C THR A 223 -22.16 -25.06 -1.25
N LEU A 224 -22.00 -23.79 -0.87
CA LEU A 224 -21.13 -22.82 -1.50
C LEU A 224 -20.19 -22.23 -0.43
N GLY A 225 -18.89 -22.42 -0.61
CA GLY A 225 -17.88 -21.74 0.18
C GLY A 225 -17.63 -20.34 -0.35
N LEU A 226 -17.61 -19.34 0.53
CA LEU A 226 -17.23 -17.97 0.21
C LEU A 226 -15.86 -17.68 0.84
N ASN A 227 -14.96 -17.11 0.04
CA ASN A 227 -13.64 -16.67 0.47
C ASN A 227 -13.42 -15.22 0.05
N ILE A 228 -13.33 -14.30 1.01
CA ILE A 228 -13.23 -12.86 0.75
C ILE A 228 -11.80 -12.41 1.06
N LEU A 229 -11.07 -12.04 0.02
CA LEU A 229 -9.68 -11.60 0.07
C LEU A 229 -9.59 -10.07 0.13
N SER A 230 -8.51 -9.56 0.71
CA SER A 230 -8.17 -8.14 0.58
C SER A 230 -7.91 -7.77 -0.89
N PRO A 231 -8.02 -6.49 -1.28
CA PRO A 231 -7.42 -6.03 -2.54
C PRO A 231 -5.90 -6.18 -2.44
N PRO A 232 -5.20 -6.47 -3.56
CA PRO A 232 -3.74 -6.57 -3.54
C PRO A 232 -3.13 -5.26 -3.04
N PRO A 233 -1.99 -5.30 -2.31
CA PRO A 233 -1.32 -4.11 -1.81
C PRO A 233 -1.01 -3.11 -2.93
N GLY A 234 -1.07 -1.82 -2.61
CA GLY A 234 -0.81 -0.72 -3.53
C GLY A 234 -0.69 0.61 -2.77
N GLU A 235 -0.27 1.68 -3.46
CA GLU A 235 -0.10 3.02 -2.87
C GLU A 235 0.84 3.06 -1.65
N ILE A 236 1.92 2.27 -1.75
CA ILE A 236 3.00 2.20 -0.76
C ILE A 236 4.20 2.98 -1.28
N SER A 237 4.81 3.80 -0.44
CA SER A 237 6.01 4.57 -0.80
C SER A 237 6.83 4.97 0.42
N TRP A 238 8.13 5.19 0.23
CA TRP A 238 8.97 5.97 1.15
C TRP A 238 9.19 7.37 0.58
N HIS A 239 9.79 8.27 1.36
CA HIS A 239 10.04 9.66 0.92
C HIS A 239 11.08 9.77 -0.22
N SER A 240 11.87 8.73 -0.44
CA SER A 240 12.94 8.62 -1.44
C SER A 240 13.06 7.16 -1.89
N ASP A 241 13.67 6.94 -3.04
CA ASP A 241 14.09 5.62 -3.54
C ASP A 241 15.57 5.32 -3.26
N GLN A 242 16.30 6.29 -2.71
CA GLN A 242 17.73 6.22 -2.41
C GLN A 242 18.02 6.80 -1.03
N PHE A 243 18.76 6.05 -0.21
CA PHE A 243 19.11 6.42 1.16
C PHE A 243 20.60 6.23 1.41
N ALA A 244 21.31 7.34 1.58
CA ALA A 244 22.68 7.37 2.07
C ALA A 244 22.63 7.55 3.59
N LEU A 245 23.09 6.55 4.33
CA LEU A 245 23.02 6.50 5.79
C LEU A 245 24.41 6.66 6.39
N ARG A 246 24.51 7.21 7.60
CA ARG A 246 25.76 7.24 8.37
C ARG A 246 25.85 6.03 9.31
N SER A 247 27.02 5.41 9.34
CA SER A 247 27.39 4.39 10.33
C SER A 247 27.27 4.96 11.74
N ASN A 248 26.84 4.12 12.69
CA ASN A 248 26.67 4.43 14.11
C ASN A 248 25.63 5.53 14.43
N GLN A 249 24.79 5.93 13.47
CA GLN A 249 23.69 6.87 13.68
C GLN A 249 22.35 6.15 13.64
N SER A 250 21.46 6.43 14.62
CA SER A 250 20.11 5.88 14.64
C SER A 250 19.26 6.49 13.53
N ILE A 251 18.58 5.65 12.76
CA ILE A 251 17.71 6.06 11.64
C ILE A 251 16.30 5.51 11.79
N ASN A 252 15.35 6.23 11.20
CA ASN A 252 13.97 5.81 11.02
C ASN A 252 13.47 6.31 9.67
N ILE A 253 13.23 5.38 8.74
CA ILE A 253 12.71 5.64 7.41
C ILE A 253 11.27 5.11 7.37
N PRO A 254 10.28 5.98 7.64
CA PRO A 254 8.90 5.54 7.75
C PRO A 254 8.30 5.21 6.38
N VAL A 255 7.53 4.13 6.31
CA VAL A 255 6.73 3.82 5.13
C VAL A 255 5.42 4.60 5.16
N LYS A 256 4.98 5.05 4.00
CA LYS A 256 3.63 5.57 3.79
C LYS A 256 2.81 4.51 3.06
N ASN A 257 1.71 4.06 3.66
CA ASN A 257 0.74 3.15 3.05
C ASN A 257 -0.64 3.82 3.03
N ASP A 258 -1.07 4.27 1.85
CA ASP A 258 -2.42 4.82 1.64
C ASP A 258 -3.40 3.76 1.08
N GLY A 259 -2.91 2.54 0.81
CA GLY A 259 -3.68 1.44 0.24
C GLY A 259 -4.22 0.44 1.27
N PRO A 260 -4.52 -0.81 0.84
CA PRO A 260 -5.02 -1.87 1.72
C PRO A 260 -4.06 -2.22 2.87
N ASP A 261 -4.59 -2.85 3.91
CA ASP A 261 -3.80 -3.37 5.02
C ASP A 261 -2.79 -4.44 4.55
N ILE A 262 -1.60 -4.39 5.13
CA ILE A 262 -0.49 -5.31 4.85
C ILE A 262 -0.35 -6.31 5.99
N GLU A 263 -0.30 -7.60 5.66
CA GLU A 263 -0.22 -8.67 6.64
C GLU A 263 1.24 -9.01 6.98
N THR A 264 2.11 -9.04 5.96
CA THR A 264 3.54 -9.33 6.13
C THR A 264 4.41 -8.48 5.22
N TRP A 265 5.60 -8.16 5.71
CA TRP A 265 6.65 -7.48 4.96
C TRP A 265 7.87 -8.40 4.83
N GLU A 266 8.49 -8.40 3.65
CA GLU A 266 9.70 -9.15 3.36
C GLU A 266 10.70 -8.25 2.63
N ILE A 267 12.00 -8.48 2.80
CA ILE A 267 13.06 -7.72 2.15
C ILE A 267 14.20 -8.64 1.71
N TYR A 268 14.76 -8.37 0.54
CA TYR A 268 15.93 -9.06 0.01
C TYR A 268 16.80 -8.11 -0.82
N PRO A 269 18.14 -8.14 -0.69
CA PRO A 269 18.92 -8.94 0.27
C PRO A 269 18.72 -8.50 1.72
N GLU A 270 19.36 -9.18 2.68
CA GLU A 270 19.30 -8.78 4.09
C GLU A 270 19.87 -7.37 4.26
N LEU A 271 19.19 -6.56 5.11
CA LEU A 271 19.63 -5.21 5.42
C LEU A 271 21.01 -5.22 6.10
N PRO A 272 21.79 -4.13 5.99
CA PRO A 272 23.05 -3.98 6.71
C PRO A 272 22.89 -4.23 8.21
N GLU A 273 23.93 -4.78 8.85
CA GLU A 273 23.94 -5.06 10.28
C GLU A 273 23.52 -3.84 11.10
N GLY A 274 22.60 -4.05 12.03
CA GLY A 274 22.01 -2.99 12.86
C GLY A 274 20.73 -2.35 12.29
N LEU A 275 20.37 -2.60 11.03
CA LEU A 275 19.09 -2.20 10.43
C LEU A 275 18.08 -3.35 10.40
N SER A 276 16.80 -2.99 10.45
CA SER A 276 15.70 -3.96 10.41
C SER A 276 14.44 -3.38 9.78
N LEU A 277 13.64 -4.24 9.17
CA LEU A 277 12.32 -3.88 8.63
C LEU A 277 11.23 -4.25 9.64
N HIS A 278 10.46 -3.27 10.09
CA HIS A 278 9.37 -3.45 11.04
C HIS A 278 8.09 -2.80 10.50
N SER A 279 7.12 -3.61 10.10
CA SER A 279 5.84 -3.13 9.53
C SER A 279 6.01 -2.16 8.35
N GLY A 280 7.09 -2.33 7.57
CA GLY A 280 7.45 -1.48 6.44
C GLY A 280 8.39 -0.33 6.77
N ASP A 281 8.52 0.06 8.04
CA ASP A 281 9.52 1.05 8.47
C ASP A 281 10.91 0.40 8.52
N ILE A 282 11.92 1.12 8.02
CA ILE A 282 13.32 0.71 8.15
C ILE A 282 13.93 1.48 9.32
N LEU A 283 14.35 0.76 10.35
CA LEU A 283 14.82 1.35 11.60
C LEU A 283 16.05 0.63 12.14
N GLY A 284 16.83 1.35 12.94
CA GLY A 284 18.01 0.81 13.63
C GLY A 284 19.21 1.74 13.54
N THR A 285 20.37 1.21 13.88
CA THR A 285 21.65 1.92 13.82
C THR A 285 22.63 1.06 13.05
N PRO A 286 22.94 1.37 11.78
CA PRO A 286 23.85 0.55 11.01
C PRO A 286 25.26 0.64 11.60
N THR A 287 25.98 -0.47 11.66
CA THR A 287 27.30 -0.52 12.32
C THR A 287 28.47 -0.74 11.37
N GLU A 288 28.20 -0.97 10.09
CA GLU A 288 29.21 -1.29 9.09
C GLU A 288 28.94 -0.54 7.78
N ARG A 289 30.02 -0.08 7.13
CA ARG A 289 29.92 0.56 5.81
C ARG A 289 29.50 -0.43 4.73
N THR A 290 28.69 0.02 3.78
CA THR A 290 28.25 -0.79 2.64
C THR A 290 28.23 0.05 1.37
N GLU A 291 28.56 -0.57 0.24
CA GLU A 291 28.31 0.01 -1.07
C GLU A 291 26.81 0.14 -1.35
N TRP A 292 26.47 0.96 -2.36
CA TRP A 292 25.09 1.10 -2.83
C TRP A 292 24.50 -0.23 -3.27
N MET A 293 23.48 -0.69 -2.53
CA MET A 293 22.82 -1.96 -2.79
C MET A 293 21.32 -1.74 -3.02
N ARG A 294 20.76 -2.46 -4.00
CA ARG A 294 19.33 -2.44 -4.29
C ARG A 294 18.62 -3.48 -3.45
N TYR A 295 17.63 -3.04 -2.70
CA TYR A 295 16.74 -3.86 -1.90
C TYR A 295 15.39 -3.96 -2.58
N THR A 296 14.86 -5.17 -2.62
CA THR A 296 13.50 -5.46 -3.06
C THR A 296 12.67 -5.77 -1.82
N ILE A 297 11.58 -5.04 -1.65
CA ILE A 297 10.68 -5.14 -0.50
C ILE A 297 9.32 -5.62 -1.01
N TRP A 298 8.79 -6.66 -0.38
CA TRP A 298 7.45 -7.17 -0.66
C TRP A 298 6.51 -6.82 0.48
N ALA A 299 5.38 -6.22 0.11
CA ALA A 299 4.23 -6.05 0.98
C ALA A 299 3.18 -7.07 0.56
N ASN A 300 2.79 -7.97 1.46
CA ASN A 300 1.89 -9.09 1.16
C ASN A 300 0.61 -9.02 2.01
N ASN A 301 -0.51 -9.36 1.39
CA ASN A 301 -1.77 -9.65 2.07
C ASN A 301 -2.51 -10.80 1.36
N SER A 302 -3.69 -11.17 1.87
CA SER A 302 -4.51 -12.24 1.28
C SER A 302 -4.91 -12.02 -0.19
N GLY A 303 -4.88 -10.78 -0.69
CA GLY A 303 -5.17 -10.41 -2.08
C GLY A 303 -4.00 -10.53 -3.05
N GLY A 304 -2.77 -10.57 -2.55
CA GLY A 304 -1.56 -10.64 -3.35
C GLY A 304 -0.36 -9.93 -2.72
N SER A 305 0.60 -9.57 -3.57
CA SER A 305 1.86 -8.94 -3.17
C SER A 305 2.15 -7.70 -4.03
N SER A 306 2.72 -6.66 -3.42
CA SER A 306 3.34 -5.54 -4.13
C SER A 306 4.86 -5.59 -3.96
N GLU A 307 5.59 -5.32 -5.02
CA GLU A 307 7.05 -5.25 -5.05
C GLU A 307 7.49 -3.78 -5.11
N LEU A 308 8.41 -3.40 -4.22
CA LEU A 308 8.99 -2.06 -4.14
C LEU A 308 10.51 -2.17 -4.17
N MET A 309 11.18 -1.14 -4.68
CA MET A 309 12.63 -1.11 -4.77
C MET A 309 13.19 0.16 -4.17
N ILE A 310 14.20 0.02 -3.34
CA ILE A 310 14.98 1.13 -2.79
C ILE A 310 16.46 0.81 -2.89
N TRP A 311 17.30 1.83 -2.85
CA TRP A 311 18.74 1.71 -2.74
C TRP A 311 19.19 2.23 -1.38
N ILE A 312 20.10 1.51 -0.74
CA ILE A 312 20.69 1.92 0.54
C ILE A 312 22.21 1.78 0.43
N ALA A 313 22.92 2.78 0.93
CA ALA A 313 24.35 2.71 1.25
C ALA A 313 24.56 3.17 2.69
N VAL A 314 25.55 2.59 3.37
CA VAL A 314 25.99 3.06 4.69
C VAL A 314 27.42 3.58 4.54
N HIS A 315 27.59 4.87 4.83
CA HIS A 315 28.88 5.54 4.81
C HIS A 315 29.46 5.63 6.21
N ASP A 316 30.75 5.34 6.33
CA ASP A 316 31.51 5.48 7.56
C ASP A 316 32.67 6.43 7.32
N LEU A 317 32.45 7.71 7.65
CA LEU A 317 33.41 8.77 7.33
C LEU A 317 34.72 8.60 8.10
N GLN A 318 34.69 8.01 9.30
CA GLN A 318 35.92 7.71 10.05
C GLN A 318 36.71 6.59 9.37
N ALA A 319 36.02 5.56 8.86
CA ALA A 319 36.68 4.53 8.05
C ALA A 319 37.26 5.10 6.75
N ASP A 320 36.54 6.03 6.08
CA ASP A 320 37.04 6.71 4.88
C ASP A 320 38.30 7.55 5.17
N GLN A 321 38.31 8.30 6.28
CA GLN A 321 39.50 9.02 6.76
C GLN A 321 40.66 8.06 7.04
N SER A 322 40.38 6.92 7.68
CA SER A 322 41.38 5.89 7.95
C SER A 322 42.03 5.36 6.68
N ASP A 323 41.22 5.08 5.67
CA ASP A 323 41.71 4.59 4.39
C ASP A 323 42.64 5.63 3.76
N LEU A 324 42.23 6.90 3.70
CA LEU A 324 43.03 7.98 3.10
C LEU A 324 44.34 8.27 3.86
N LEU A 325 44.31 8.32 5.19
CA LEU A 325 45.44 8.80 6.02
C LEU A 325 46.51 7.75 6.33
N ARG A 326 46.22 6.46 6.08
CA ARG A 326 47.03 5.33 6.55
C ARG A 326 48.51 5.44 6.18
N GLY A 327 49.34 5.85 7.14
CA GLY A 327 50.80 5.84 7.02
C GLY A 327 51.43 7.04 6.30
N ILE A 328 50.68 8.11 6.01
CA ILE A 328 51.20 9.28 5.28
C ILE A 328 52.00 10.23 6.18
N GLY A 329 51.50 10.57 7.38
CA GLY A 329 52.22 11.45 8.30
C GLY A 329 52.11 12.94 7.95
N GLU A 330 53.16 13.73 8.20
CA GLU A 330 53.21 15.15 7.82
C GLU A 330 53.80 15.29 6.41
N THR A 331 53.15 16.08 5.55
CA THR A 331 53.54 16.28 4.15
C THR A 331 53.83 17.75 3.85
N ASN A 332 54.55 18.03 2.76
CA ASN A 332 54.93 19.39 2.38
C ASN A 332 54.77 19.62 0.88
N TRP A 333 53.67 20.26 0.52
CA TRP A 333 53.21 20.40 -0.84
C TRP A 333 53.77 21.64 -1.54
N GLY A 334 53.82 21.65 -2.87
CA GLY A 334 54.17 22.87 -3.64
C GLY A 334 52.98 23.83 -3.75
N GLY A 335 53.17 25.13 -3.50
CA GLY A 335 52.10 26.14 -3.61
C GLY A 335 51.31 26.37 -2.31
N TRP A 336 50.45 27.38 -2.27
CA TRP A 336 49.67 27.74 -1.08
C TRP A 336 48.19 27.41 -1.27
N PRO A 337 47.61 26.55 -0.41
CA PRO A 337 46.23 26.11 -0.58
C PRO A 337 45.22 27.17 -0.19
N SER A 338 44.00 27.02 -0.69
CA SER A 338 42.79 27.50 -0.05
C SER A 338 42.20 26.41 0.87
N PRO A 339 41.50 26.78 1.96
CA PRO A 339 40.69 25.82 2.70
C PRO A 339 39.59 25.21 1.81
N ILE A 340 39.42 23.89 1.90
CA ILE A 340 38.31 23.13 1.30
C ILE A 340 37.37 22.74 2.43
N ILE A 341 36.31 23.51 2.62
CA ILE A 341 35.39 23.38 3.75
C ILE A 341 34.35 22.29 3.45
N PRO A 342 34.25 21.24 4.28
CA PRO A 342 33.33 20.12 4.06
C PRO A 342 31.92 20.42 4.61
N ILE A 343 31.20 21.37 4.01
CA ILE A 343 29.89 21.83 4.49
C ILE A 343 28.73 20.82 4.32
N GLY A 344 28.89 19.81 3.46
CA GLY A 344 27.84 18.81 3.18
C GLY A 344 27.64 17.78 4.30
N GLU A 345 26.44 17.20 4.37
CA GLU A 345 26.12 16.18 5.37
C GLU A 345 27.00 14.93 5.30
N LEU A 346 27.53 14.56 4.12
CA LEU A 346 28.44 13.42 3.96
C LEU A 346 29.87 13.86 3.60
N ALA A 347 30.19 15.13 3.84
CA ALA A 347 31.53 15.67 3.66
C ALA A 347 32.34 15.60 4.96
N PHE A 348 33.66 15.44 4.84
CA PHE A 348 34.59 15.37 5.95
C PHE A 348 35.97 15.92 5.59
N PRO A 349 36.69 16.52 6.55
CA PRO A 349 38.07 16.94 6.33
C PRO A 349 39.01 15.75 6.36
N VAL A 350 40.15 15.88 5.68
CA VAL A 350 41.20 14.86 5.58
C VAL A 350 42.53 15.42 6.07
N GLY A 351 42.96 16.55 5.53
CA GLY A 351 44.26 17.17 5.84
C GLY A 351 44.14 18.60 6.30
N PHE A 352 44.92 18.95 7.33
CA PHE A 352 44.91 20.28 7.93
C PHE A 352 46.25 20.99 7.72
N ALA A 353 46.17 22.31 7.57
CA ALA A 353 47.34 23.18 7.58
C ALA A 353 47.11 24.35 8.54
N GLU A 354 48.16 25.07 8.89
CA GLU A 354 48.03 26.39 9.49
C GLU A 354 47.77 27.45 8.39
N GLY A 355 47.09 28.53 8.72
CA GLY A 355 47.01 29.74 7.89
C GLY A 355 45.64 30.39 7.92
N GLY A 356 45.52 31.58 7.33
CA GLY A 356 44.27 32.33 7.04
C GLY A 356 43.30 32.58 8.20
N TYR A 357 42.78 31.51 8.79
CA TYR A 357 41.79 31.45 9.84
C TYR A 357 42.28 30.82 11.16
N GLY A 358 43.37 30.05 11.18
CA GLY A 358 43.75 29.32 12.38
C GLY A 358 44.92 28.36 12.22
N THR A 359 45.05 27.45 13.18
CA THR A 359 46.10 26.42 13.22
C THR A 359 45.68 25.12 12.57
N GLU A 360 44.37 24.84 12.49
CA GLU A 360 43.83 23.64 11.85
C GLU A 360 42.76 24.01 10.80
N ILE A 361 43.19 24.51 9.63
CA ILE A 361 42.30 24.75 8.48
C ILE A 361 42.24 23.51 7.57
N PRO A 362 41.05 23.00 7.21
CA PRO A 362 40.96 21.86 6.31
C PRO A 362 41.34 22.30 4.89
N VAL A 363 42.46 21.79 4.40
CA VAL A 363 42.99 22.10 3.04
C VAL A 363 42.86 20.91 2.09
N ILE A 364 42.52 19.74 2.63
CA ILE A 364 42.08 18.57 1.86
C ILE A 364 40.81 18.05 2.53
N SER A 365 39.74 17.90 1.75
CA SER A 365 38.45 17.39 2.23
C SER A 365 37.83 16.47 1.19
N ALA A 366 36.97 15.57 1.64
CA ALA A 366 36.30 14.60 0.80
C ALA A 366 34.80 14.51 1.11
N SER A 367 34.02 13.94 0.19
CA SER A 367 32.58 13.78 0.35
C SER A 367 32.04 12.60 -0.45
N HIS A 368 30.98 11.96 0.05
CA HIS A 368 30.13 11.09 -0.77
C HIS A 368 29.08 11.95 -1.48
N VAL A 369 28.96 11.81 -2.80
CA VAL A 369 28.09 12.65 -3.65
C VAL A 369 27.16 11.75 -4.45
N GLY A 370 25.93 11.58 -3.98
CA GLY A 370 25.00 10.61 -4.54
C GLY A 370 25.60 9.20 -4.49
N ARG A 371 25.83 8.58 -5.65
CA ARG A 371 26.48 7.26 -5.73
C ARG A 371 27.99 7.30 -5.83
N GLY A 372 28.56 8.46 -6.16
CA GLY A 372 29.97 8.67 -6.36
C GLY A 372 30.62 9.35 -5.15
N LYS A 373 31.83 9.83 -5.38
CA LYS A 373 32.67 10.46 -4.36
C LYS A 373 33.39 11.67 -4.92
N MET A 374 33.74 12.60 -4.05
CA MET A 374 34.57 13.74 -4.39
C MET A 374 35.71 13.90 -3.39
N LEU A 375 36.90 14.23 -3.87
CA LEU A 375 38.01 14.72 -3.05
C LEU A 375 38.51 16.07 -3.60
N GLY A 376 38.69 17.03 -2.70
CA GLY A 376 39.12 18.39 -3.02
C GLY A 376 40.46 18.72 -2.38
N TYR A 377 41.39 19.22 -3.19
CA TYR A 377 42.65 19.81 -2.76
C TYR A 377 42.57 21.33 -2.81
N GLY A 378 43.16 21.97 -1.80
CA GLY A 378 43.27 23.43 -1.70
C GLY A 378 44.08 24.08 -2.81
N HIS A 379 44.81 23.32 -3.61
CA HIS A 379 45.64 23.81 -4.71
C HIS A 379 45.65 22.79 -5.86
N GLU A 380 45.68 23.27 -7.09
CA GLU A 380 45.58 22.46 -8.31
C GLU A 380 46.76 21.50 -8.47
N SER A 381 47.98 21.97 -8.20
CA SER A 381 49.22 21.17 -8.30
C SER A 381 49.39 20.12 -7.18
N TRP A 382 48.33 19.82 -6.42
CA TRP A 382 48.35 18.78 -5.39
C TRP A 382 47.67 17.50 -5.88
N VAL A 383 46.88 17.58 -6.96
CA VAL A 383 46.10 16.45 -7.50
C VAL A 383 47.02 15.32 -7.96
N ASP A 384 48.12 15.64 -8.63
CA ASP A 384 49.11 14.68 -9.16
C ASP A 384 50.25 14.36 -8.19
N GLY A 385 50.30 15.01 -7.03
CA GLY A 385 51.34 14.81 -6.04
C GLY A 385 52.68 15.46 -6.42
N HIS A 386 53.43 15.94 -5.41
CA HIS A 386 54.75 16.56 -5.61
C HIS A 386 55.75 16.16 -4.52
N GLY A 387 56.08 14.87 -4.52
CA GLY A 387 57.00 14.22 -3.55
C GLY A 387 56.61 12.76 -3.34
N GLU A 388 57.39 12.00 -2.56
CA GLU A 388 57.11 10.57 -2.36
C GLU A 388 55.82 10.35 -1.57
N GLU A 389 55.67 11.03 -0.43
CA GLU A 389 54.51 10.92 0.46
C GLU A 389 53.26 11.60 -0.14
N GLU A 390 53.44 12.72 -0.84
CA GLU A 390 52.37 13.45 -1.52
C GLU A 390 51.78 12.63 -2.68
N THR A 391 52.63 12.00 -3.50
CA THR A 391 52.19 11.13 -4.60
C THR A 391 51.52 9.87 -4.05
N GLU A 392 52.04 9.29 -2.97
CA GLU A 392 51.39 8.15 -2.30
C GLU A 392 49.97 8.51 -1.82
N PHE A 393 49.79 9.70 -1.24
CA PHE A 393 48.46 10.17 -0.86
C PHE A 393 47.55 10.39 -2.08
N SER A 394 48.05 11.02 -3.15
CA SER A 394 47.25 11.26 -4.37
C SER A 394 46.81 9.98 -5.06
N LEU A 395 47.67 8.96 -5.14
CA LEU A 395 47.29 7.62 -5.64
C LEU A 395 46.20 7.00 -4.77
N ARG A 396 46.26 7.19 -3.45
CA ARG A 396 45.24 6.69 -2.53
C ARG A 396 43.91 7.43 -2.65
N ALA A 397 43.96 8.73 -2.87
CA ALA A 397 42.77 9.53 -3.16
C ALA A 397 42.07 9.00 -4.42
N VAL A 398 42.84 8.65 -5.46
CA VAL A 398 42.33 8.02 -6.69
C VAL A 398 41.70 6.66 -6.36
N GLU A 399 42.39 5.77 -5.65
CA GLU A 399 41.81 4.47 -5.29
C GLU A 399 40.52 4.61 -4.48
N TRP A 400 40.46 5.54 -3.52
CA TRP A 400 39.27 5.79 -2.70
C TRP A 400 38.09 6.34 -3.51
N ALA A 401 38.34 7.29 -4.42
CA ALA A 401 37.30 7.95 -5.22
C ALA A 401 36.87 7.14 -6.44
N CYS A 402 37.80 6.43 -7.09
CA CYS A 402 37.63 5.77 -8.37
C CYS A 402 37.48 4.25 -8.27
N GLY A 403 37.98 3.64 -7.18
CA GLY A 403 38.11 2.19 -7.02
C GLY A 403 39.35 1.61 -7.71
N GLU A 404 39.63 0.34 -7.42
CA GLU A 404 40.77 -0.40 -8.00
C GLU A 404 40.59 -0.64 -9.51
N ASN A 405 41.67 -0.59 -10.28
CA ASN A 405 41.68 -0.84 -11.74
C ASN A 405 40.70 0.04 -12.54
N ALA A 406 40.41 1.25 -12.03
CA ALA A 406 39.51 2.22 -12.64
C ALA A 406 39.97 2.76 -14.01
N ASN A 407 39.01 3.21 -14.81
CA ASN A 407 39.20 4.08 -15.98
C ASN A 407 39.24 5.54 -15.51
N VAL A 408 40.43 6.12 -15.46
CA VAL A 408 40.70 7.44 -14.89
C VAL A 408 40.86 8.47 -16.00
N GLY A 409 40.01 9.49 -16.01
CA GLY A 409 40.15 10.64 -16.89
C GLY A 409 41.04 11.72 -16.30
N LEU A 410 41.98 12.24 -17.09
CA LEU A 410 42.73 13.45 -16.79
C LEU A 410 42.17 14.60 -17.62
N ALA A 411 41.65 15.63 -16.96
CA ALA A 411 40.94 16.72 -17.61
C ALA A 411 41.83 17.53 -18.56
N TYR A 412 41.26 17.91 -19.70
CA TYR A 412 41.93 18.73 -20.70
C TYR A 412 42.33 20.08 -20.10
N GLY A 413 43.62 20.40 -20.22
CA GLY A 413 44.17 21.68 -19.80
C GLY A 413 44.47 21.81 -18.30
N ALA A 414 44.11 20.82 -17.48
CA ALA A 414 44.32 20.86 -16.03
C ALA A 414 45.79 20.61 -15.62
N GLY A 415 46.60 20.05 -16.53
CA GLY A 415 48.05 19.92 -16.32
C GLY A 415 48.48 18.64 -15.59
N PHE A 416 47.61 17.64 -15.47
CA PHE A 416 47.88 16.38 -14.75
C PHE A 416 48.43 15.25 -15.64
N ASP A 417 48.71 15.51 -16.92
CA ASP A 417 49.15 14.48 -17.88
C ASP A 417 50.39 13.71 -17.40
N ASP A 418 51.26 14.33 -16.60
CA ASP A 418 52.45 13.70 -16.05
C ASP A 418 52.13 12.61 -15.01
N PHE A 419 50.90 12.57 -14.45
CA PHE A 419 50.46 11.54 -13.50
C PHE A 419 50.06 10.21 -14.17
N GLU A 420 50.06 10.16 -15.50
CA GLU A 420 49.67 8.98 -16.27
C GLU A 420 50.52 7.75 -15.92
N ASP A 421 51.83 7.92 -15.74
CA ASP A 421 52.75 6.80 -15.51
C ASP A 421 52.52 6.15 -14.14
N GLU A 422 52.32 6.96 -13.09
CA GLU A 422 52.01 6.50 -11.73
C GLU A 422 50.65 5.79 -11.69
N LEU A 423 49.62 6.35 -12.32
CA LEU A 423 48.29 5.75 -12.37
C LEU A 423 48.28 4.41 -13.11
N ASN A 424 48.97 4.32 -14.25
CA ASN A 424 49.12 3.06 -14.97
C ASN A 424 49.92 2.03 -14.15
N ALA A 425 50.89 2.47 -13.35
CA ALA A 425 51.66 1.59 -12.47
C ALA A 425 50.80 0.97 -11.35
N GLU A 426 49.81 1.70 -10.84
CA GLU A 426 48.78 1.20 -9.90
C GLU A 426 47.68 0.36 -10.58
N GLY A 427 47.75 0.18 -11.91
CA GLY A 427 46.85 -0.69 -12.67
C GLY A 427 45.59 -0.01 -13.21
N HIS A 428 45.50 1.32 -13.13
CA HIS A 428 44.43 2.08 -13.75
C HIS A 428 44.60 2.21 -15.27
N THR A 429 43.50 2.44 -15.97
CA THR A 429 43.52 2.82 -17.39
C THR A 429 43.33 4.32 -17.51
N VAL A 430 44.32 5.03 -18.05
CA VAL A 430 44.31 6.50 -18.10
C VAL A 430 43.79 7.03 -19.44
N HIS A 431 42.92 8.03 -19.38
CA HIS A 431 42.37 8.75 -20.52
C HIS A 431 42.78 10.23 -20.44
N LEU A 432 43.64 10.67 -21.36
CA LEU A 432 44.11 12.06 -21.39
C LEU A 432 43.12 12.99 -22.08
N SER A 433 43.19 14.29 -21.74
CA SER A 433 42.44 15.35 -22.40
C SER A 433 40.92 15.14 -22.38
N VAL A 434 40.40 14.62 -21.27
CA VAL A 434 38.95 14.41 -21.05
C VAL A 434 38.26 15.75 -20.84
N THR A 435 37.01 15.86 -21.27
CA THR A 435 36.19 17.05 -20.99
C THR A 435 34.89 16.64 -20.31
N PRO A 436 34.26 17.50 -19.49
CA PRO A 436 32.96 17.19 -18.87
C PRO A 436 31.85 16.84 -19.88
N SER A 437 32.01 17.19 -21.15
CA SER A 437 31.07 16.82 -22.22
C SER A 437 31.11 15.34 -22.62
N ASP A 438 32.15 14.59 -22.26
CA ASP A 438 32.28 13.16 -22.53
C ASP A 438 32.97 12.43 -21.37
N LEU A 439 32.16 12.04 -20.38
CA LEU A 439 32.58 11.25 -19.22
C LEU A 439 32.19 9.76 -19.36
N SER A 440 31.79 9.35 -20.58
CA SER A 440 31.21 8.02 -20.79
C SER A 440 32.26 6.92 -20.66
N GLY A 441 31.98 5.94 -19.78
CA GLY A 441 32.89 4.81 -19.54
C GLY A 441 34.08 5.11 -18.64
N LEU A 442 34.13 6.31 -18.05
CA LEU A 442 35.08 6.63 -16.98
C LEU A 442 34.49 6.24 -15.62
N ASP A 443 35.37 5.80 -14.72
CA ASP A 443 35.03 5.58 -13.31
C ASP A 443 35.30 6.85 -12.49
N CYS A 444 36.30 7.66 -12.88
CA CYS A 444 36.51 8.97 -12.28
C CYS A 444 37.20 9.99 -13.19
N LEU A 445 37.17 11.25 -12.77
CA LEU A 445 37.83 12.39 -13.42
C LEU A 445 38.69 13.16 -12.42
N LEU A 446 39.93 13.46 -12.81
CA LEU A 446 40.82 14.42 -12.13
C LEU A 446 40.77 15.74 -12.88
N ASP A 447 40.34 16.81 -12.21
CA ASP A 447 40.10 18.14 -12.78
C ASP A 447 40.57 19.26 -11.82
N GLU A 448 40.34 20.52 -12.18
CA GLU A 448 40.70 21.68 -11.35
C GLU A 448 39.47 22.55 -11.01
N PHE A 449 39.48 23.20 -9.84
CA PHE A 449 38.37 24.06 -9.41
C PHE A 449 38.20 25.35 -10.24
N TRP A 450 39.16 25.68 -11.13
CA TRP A 450 39.18 26.93 -11.89
C TRP A 450 39.26 26.74 -13.42
N ASN A 451 38.97 25.55 -13.99
CA ASN A 451 39.09 25.29 -15.45
C ASN A 451 38.09 26.05 -16.35
N GLY A 452 37.46 27.12 -15.84
CA GLY A 452 36.50 27.92 -16.59
C GLY A 452 35.21 27.19 -16.95
N HIS A 453 34.87 26.11 -16.23
CA HIS A 453 33.64 25.35 -16.42
C HIS A 453 32.42 26.26 -16.49
N ASP A 454 31.65 26.11 -17.55
CA ASP A 454 30.36 26.74 -17.67
C ASP A 454 29.30 25.95 -16.87
N ASP A 455 28.05 26.43 -16.88
CA ASP A 455 26.99 25.80 -16.10
C ASP A 455 26.63 24.40 -16.64
N GLN A 456 26.91 24.12 -17.93
CA GLN A 456 26.67 22.81 -18.52
C GLN A 456 27.74 21.80 -18.08
N ASP A 457 29.01 22.20 -18.07
CA ASP A 457 30.10 21.37 -17.56
C ASP A 457 29.88 21.01 -16.08
N ASN A 458 29.53 22.00 -15.26
CA ASN A 458 29.21 21.79 -13.85
C ASN A 458 28.05 20.78 -13.66
N GLN A 459 27.01 20.88 -14.48
CA GLN A 459 25.90 19.92 -14.43
C GLN A 459 26.35 18.51 -14.84
N ALA A 460 27.20 18.38 -15.85
CA ALA A 460 27.72 17.09 -16.29
C ALA A 460 28.57 16.41 -15.20
N LEU A 461 29.40 17.17 -14.49
CA LEU A 461 30.17 16.67 -13.34
C LEU A 461 29.24 16.23 -12.19
N VAL A 462 28.22 17.02 -11.87
CA VAL A 462 27.21 16.67 -10.87
C VAL A 462 26.50 15.37 -11.26
N ASP A 463 26.01 15.26 -12.49
CA ASP A 463 25.33 14.07 -12.97
C ASP A 463 26.25 12.85 -12.94
N PHE A 464 27.52 13.02 -13.29
CA PHE A 464 28.52 11.96 -13.23
C PHE A 464 28.71 11.42 -11.81
N MET A 465 28.90 12.31 -10.83
CA MET A 465 29.01 11.91 -9.42
C MET A 465 27.73 11.25 -8.90
N LEU A 466 26.56 11.85 -9.16
CA LEU A 466 25.27 11.29 -8.71
C LEU A 466 25.03 9.86 -9.25
N ASN A 467 25.61 9.51 -10.40
CA ASN A 467 25.49 8.21 -11.02
C ASN A 467 26.63 7.22 -10.67
N GLY A 468 27.59 7.61 -9.82
CA GLY A 468 28.63 6.70 -9.31
C GLY A 468 30.06 7.10 -9.64
N GLY A 469 30.27 8.16 -10.42
CA GLY A 469 31.60 8.62 -10.81
C GLY A 469 32.37 9.28 -9.66
N GLY A 470 33.67 9.05 -9.61
CA GLY A 470 34.58 9.77 -8.72
C GLY A 470 35.04 11.10 -9.34
N VAL A 471 35.17 12.16 -8.55
CA VAL A 471 35.75 13.42 -9.01
C VAL A 471 36.82 13.89 -8.03
N ILE A 472 38.03 14.13 -8.51
CA ILE A 472 39.11 14.70 -7.71
C ILE A 472 39.44 16.05 -8.30
N MET A 473 39.39 17.10 -7.48
CA MET A 473 39.64 18.46 -7.95
C MET A 473 40.66 19.18 -7.07
N GLY A 474 41.53 19.97 -7.69
CA GLY A 474 42.42 20.87 -6.97
C GLY A 474 42.24 22.32 -7.42
N GLY A 475 42.45 23.28 -6.53
CA GLY A 475 42.46 24.69 -6.90
C GLY A 475 42.19 25.64 -5.76
N HIS A 476 42.75 26.83 -5.87
CA HIS A 476 42.72 27.85 -4.83
C HIS A 476 41.89 29.08 -5.22
N ALA A 477 41.08 29.60 -4.29
CA ALA A 477 40.24 30.77 -4.51
C ALA A 477 40.81 32.06 -3.91
N TRP A 478 41.86 32.00 -3.08
CA TRP A 478 42.46 33.20 -2.49
C TRP A 478 43.01 34.14 -3.56
N TYR A 479 43.71 33.62 -4.57
CA TYR A 479 44.24 34.41 -5.67
C TYR A 479 43.12 34.92 -6.58
N TRP A 480 42.12 34.06 -6.86
CA TRP A 480 40.91 34.43 -7.61
C TRP A 480 40.23 35.67 -7.02
N SER A 481 40.14 35.73 -5.69
CA SER A 481 39.45 36.79 -4.96
C SER A 481 40.13 38.17 -5.07
N TYR A 482 41.39 38.25 -5.53
CA TYR A 482 42.05 39.54 -5.75
C TYR A 482 41.44 40.34 -6.90
N SER A 483 40.84 39.67 -7.87
CA SER A 483 40.26 40.30 -9.06
C SER A 483 38.77 40.04 -9.25
N ASN A 484 38.16 39.20 -8.41
CA ASN A 484 36.77 38.76 -8.54
C ASN A 484 36.03 38.82 -7.21
N THR A 485 34.70 38.90 -7.26
CA THR A 485 33.83 38.93 -6.08
C THR A 485 32.71 37.90 -6.23
N GLY A 486 32.00 37.59 -5.14
CA GLY A 486 30.91 36.61 -5.14
C GLY A 486 31.44 35.18 -5.14
N LEU A 487 32.36 34.86 -4.22
CA LEU A 487 33.03 33.57 -4.08
C LEU A 487 32.08 32.37 -4.18
N GLY A 488 30.95 32.40 -3.45
CA GLY A 488 30.00 31.27 -3.43
C GLY A 488 29.22 31.03 -4.73
N HIS A 489 29.23 31.96 -5.69
CA HIS A 489 28.44 31.84 -6.93
C HIS A 489 29.26 31.98 -8.22
N ASN A 490 30.39 32.68 -8.15
CA ASN A 490 31.20 33.01 -9.31
C ASN A 490 32.51 32.22 -9.39
N TYR A 491 32.99 31.66 -8.28
CA TYR A 491 34.13 30.73 -8.32
C TYR A 491 33.64 29.38 -8.88
N PRO A 492 34.23 28.84 -9.97
CA PRO A 492 33.66 27.68 -10.66
C PRO A 492 33.46 26.48 -9.74
N GLY A 493 34.47 26.12 -8.92
CA GLY A 493 34.35 25.02 -7.96
C GLY A 493 33.22 25.17 -6.94
N ASN A 494 32.83 26.40 -6.58
CA ASN A 494 31.74 26.64 -5.62
C ASN A 494 30.35 26.54 -6.24
N LYS A 495 30.22 26.50 -7.58
CA LYS A 495 28.93 26.32 -8.25
C LYS A 495 28.33 24.93 -8.01
N ILE A 496 29.16 23.93 -7.76
CA ILE A 496 28.74 22.55 -7.48
C ILE A 496 28.72 22.23 -5.97
N ALA A 497 29.19 23.15 -5.11
CA ALA A 497 29.36 22.93 -3.66
C ALA A 497 28.06 22.55 -2.93
N LYS A 498 26.89 23.02 -3.42
CA LYS A 498 25.59 22.62 -2.83
C LYS A 498 25.29 21.14 -3.00
N THR A 499 25.82 20.53 -4.05
CA THR A 499 25.64 19.10 -4.32
C THR A 499 26.80 18.28 -3.78
N THR A 500 28.03 18.79 -3.90
CA THR A 500 29.22 18.04 -3.50
C THR A 500 29.58 18.19 -2.02
N GLY A 501 29.04 19.20 -1.35
CA GLY A 501 29.36 19.49 0.04
C GLY A 501 30.77 20.05 0.27
N LEU A 502 31.56 20.32 -0.77
CA LEU A 502 32.91 20.88 -0.65
C LEU A 502 32.91 22.33 -1.14
N PHE A 503 33.28 23.27 -0.25
CA PHE A 503 33.31 24.70 -0.52
C PHE A 503 34.73 25.25 -0.43
N VAL A 504 35.20 25.91 -1.48
CA VAL A 504 36.54 26.50 -1.57
C VAL A 504 36.52 27.91 -1.00
N SER A 505 37.32 28.15 0.05
CA SER A 505 37.46 29.45 0.71
C SER A 505 38.47 30.35 0.01
N ASN A 506 38.27 31.68 0.09
CA ASN A 506 39.22 32.68 -0.39
C ASN A 506 40.35 33.01 0.60
N ALA A 507 40.48 32.32 1.73
CA ALA A 507 41.69 32.41 2.54
C ALA A 507 42.82 31.55 1.98
N TRP A 508 44.03 31.83 2.44
CA TRP A 508 45.24 31.09 2.11
C TRP A 508 45.70 30.27 3.32
N GLY A 509 46.31 29.11 3.05
CA GLY A 509 46.97 28.26 4.03
C GLY A 509 48.46 28.09 3.74
N TYR A 510 49.19 27.54 4.70
CA TYR A 510 50.52 27.01 4.48
C TYR A 510 50.45 25.64 3.83
N ASN A 511 51.61 25.20 3.34
CA ASN A 511 51.76 24.01 2.53
C ASN A 511 52.30 22.79 3.32
N SER A 512 52.55 22.98 4.61
CA SER A 512 52.77 21.89 5.56
C SER A 512 51.41 21.35 5.98
N VAL A 513 51.12 20.10 5.62
CA VAL A 513 49.82 19.48 5.84
C VAL A 513 49.97 18.29 6.79
N ASP A 514 49.24 18.33 7.90
CA ASP A 514 49.14 17.20 8.82
C ASP A 514 48.12 16.18 8.29
N LEU A 515 48.62 15.00 7.95
CA LEU A 515 47.85 13.79 7.59
C LEU A 515 48.16 12.63 8.57
N SER A 516 48.72 12.95 9.74
CA SER A 516 49.19 11.95 10.72
C SER A 516 48.10 11.50 11.69
N ASN A 517 47.12 12.37 11.97
CA ASN A 517 46.07 12.14 12.95
C ASN A 517 44.69 12.05 12.31
N PHE A 518 43.83 11.25 12.94
CA PHE A 518 42.42 11.22 12.59
C PHE A 518 41.75 12.57 12.92
N PRO A 519 41.10 13.23 11.95
CA PRO A 519 40.35 14.44 12.21
C PRO A 519 39.27 14.21 13.26
N HIS A 520 39.09 15.16 14.16
CA HIS A 520 38.03 15.09 15.17
C HIS A 520 36.65 15.10 14.51
N GLU A 521 35.65 14.38 15.04
CA GLU A 521 34.31 14.31 14.42
C GLU A 521 33.67 15.71 14.26
N LEU A 522 33.86 16.57 15.26
CA LEU A 522 33.37 17.96 15.25
C LEU A 522 34.15 18.91 14.33
N SER A 523 35.21 18.44 13.66
CA SER A 523 35.81 19.18 12.54
C SER A 523 34.94 19.11 11.27
N THR A 524 33.84 18.34 11.30
CA THR A 524 32.80 18.40 10.28
C THR A 524 31.76 19.47 10.63
N PRO A 525 31.51 20.47 9.76
CA PRO A 525 30.50 21.51 9.98
C PRO A 525 29.12 20.96 10.38
N HIS A 526 28.68 19.86 9.76
CA HIS A 526 27.39 19.26 10.08
C HIS A 526 27.34 18.71 11.51
N ALA A 527 28.36 17.97 11.97
CA ALA A 527 28.41 17.47 13.35
C ALA A 527 28.59 18.60 14.36
N ALA A 528 29.43 19.60 14.04
CA ALA A 528 29.61 20.80 14.86
C ALA A 528 28.27 21.54 15.08
N ILE A 529 27.50 21.78 14.02
CA ILE A 529 26.17 22.41 14.10
C ILE A 529 25.23 21.62 15.01
N ASN A 530 25.18 20.29 14.84
CA ASN A 530 24.33 19.43 15.66
C ASN A 530 24.75 19.47 17.14
N ALA A 531 26.06 19.46 17.43
CA ALA A 531 26.58 19.56 18.78
C ALA A 531 26.24 20.91 19.45
N ILE A 532 26.38 22.03 18.73
CA ILE A 532 26.00 23.37 19.20
C ILE A 532 24.48 23.44 19.49
N ARG A 533 23.67 22.84 18.61
CA ARG A 533 22.22 22.76 18.77
C ARG A 533 21.84 21.93 20.00
N ASP A 534 22.49 20.79 20.20
CA ASP A 534 22.24 19.92 21.34
C ASP A 534 22.65 20.56 22.69
N ASP A 535 23.76 21.30 22.71
CA ASP A 535 24.21 22.09 23.86
C ASP A 535 23.16 23.13 24.27
N ARG A 536 22.70 23.93 23.30
CA ARG A 536 21.87 25.12 23.58
C ARG A 536 20.38 24.86 23.66
N ILE A 537 19.87 23.87 22.93
CA ILE A 537 18.43 23.58 22.86
C ILE A 537 18.07 22.32 23.65
N ASN A 538 18.90 21.27 23.57
CA ASN A 538 18.56 19.95 24.12
C ASN A 538 19.17 19.66 25.49
N ASN A 539 19.83 20.65 26.11
CA ASN A 539 20.44 20.55 27.45
C ASN A 539 21.55 19.48 27.54
N ASN A 540 22.21 19.15 26.42
CA ASN A 540 23.33 18.22 26.36
C ASN A 540 24.65 19.00 26.26
N SER A 541 25.23 19.38 27.41
CA SER A 541 26.37 20.30 27.42
C SER A 541 27.58 19.78 26.64
N LEU A 542 28.14 20.60 25.76
CA LEU A 542 29.37 20.31 25.04
C LEU A 542 30.58 20.55 25.95
N SER A 543 31.61 19.70 25.86
CA SER A 543 32.84 19.95 26.62
C SER A 543 33.59 21.16 26.04
N ASN A 544 34.38 21.88 26.84
CA ASN A 544 35.15 23.03 26.32
C ASN A 544 36.13 22.65 25.20
N GLU A 545 36.66 21.41 25.22
CA GLU A 545 37.57 20.90 24.19
C GLU A 545 36.81 20.65 22.88
N ASP A 546 35.69 19.94 22.96
CA ASP A 546 34.80 19.68 21.82
C ASP A 546 34.22 20.98 21.23
N ALA A 547 33.86 21.92 22.10
CA ALA A 547 33.34 23.22 21.72
C ALA A 547 34.37 24.06 20.98
N ALA A 548 35.65 23.99 21.38
CA ALA A 548 36.73 24.70 20.69
C ALA A 548 36.94 24.16 19.27
N VAL A 549 36.89 22.83 19.09
CA VAL A 549 36.97 22.22 17.75
C VAL A 549 35.78 22.62 16.88
N ALA A 550 34.57 22.61 17.44
CA ALA A 550 33.36 23.05 16.73
C ALA A 550 33.43 24.54 16.34
N ASP A 551 33.91 25.42 17.23
CA ASP A 551 34.08 26.84 16.93
C ASP A 551 35.13 27.07 15.83
N GLU A 552 36.25 26.34 15.86
CA GLU A 552 37.30 26.50 14.85
C GLU A 552 36.75 26.31 13.44
N ILE A 553 36.06 25.20 13.16
CA ILE A 553 35.49 24.96 11.83
C ILE A 553 34.33 25.91 11.48
N LEU A 554 33.44 26.20 12.43
CA LEU A 554 32.28 27.06 12.18
C LEU A 554 32.65 28.53 12.02
N SER A 555 33.75 28.96 12.64
CA SER A 555 34.30 30.31 12.45
C SER A 555 34.70 30.55 10.99
N VAL A 556 35.33 29.56 10.36
CA VAL A 556 35.68 29.59 8.93
C VAL A 556 34.40 29.61 8.09
N CYS A 557 33.45 28.71 8.39
CA CYS A 557 32.22 28.58 7.61
C CYS A 557 31.38 29.87 7.63
N THR A 558 31.21 30.48 8.80
CA THR A 558 30.37 31.69 8.97
C THR A 558 30.92 32.92 8.25
N ASP A 559 32.23 32.96 7.97
CA ASP A 559 32.89 34.04 7.21
C ASP A 559 32.65 33.92 5.69
N VAL A 560 32.65 32.71 5.14
CA VAL A 560 32.70 32.52 3.67
C VAL A 560 31.47 31.85 3.04
N VAL A 561 30.71 31.05 3.79
CA VAL A 561 29.57 30.31 3.25
C VAL A 561 28.38 31.24 3.05
N THR A 562 27.88 31.33 1.83
CA THR A 562 26.77 32.25 1.50
C THR A 562 25.44 31.79 2.12
N LEU A 563 24.55 32.75 2.41
CA LEU A 563 23.31 32.50 3.16
C LEU A 563 22.30 31.55 2.48
N ASP A 564 22.49 31.27 1.19
CA ASP A 564 21.66 30.37 0.38
C ASP A 564 22.07 28.88 0.50
N PHE A 565 23.11 28.57 1.27
CA PHE A 565 23.40 27.22 1.77
C PHE A 565 22.54 26.94 3.01
N THR A 566 21.26 26.65 2.77
CA THR A 566 20.26 26.53 3.84
C THR A 566 20.51 25.37 4.79
N GLU A 567 21.10 24.27 4.33
CA GLU A 567 21.45 23.13 5.19
C GLU A 567 22.46 23.51 6.28
N PHE A 568 23.38 24.43 5.97
CA PHE A 568 24.32 25.00 6.93
C PHE A 568 23.66 26.06 7.81
N TRP A 569 22.97 27.05 7.21
CA TRP A 569 22.50 28.23 7.95
C TRP A 569 21.20 28.01 8.73
N SER A 570 20.28 27.17 8.26
CA SER A 570 18.96 27.02 8.89
C SER A 570 19.02 26.50 10.32
N PRO A 571 19.80 25.46 10.66
CA PRO A 571 19.91 24.98 12.04
C PRO A 571 20.58 26.02 12.96
N LEU A 572 21.61 26.73 12.51
CA LEU A 572 22.26 27.78 13.31
C LEU A 572 21.32 28.95 13.58
N ARG A 573 20.49 29.34 12.60
CA ARG A 573 19.43 30.34 12.79
C ARG A 573 18.36 29.87 13.77
N GLU A 574 18.02 28.58 13.78
CA GLU A 574 17.12 28.01 14.78
C GLU A 574 17.68 28.22 16.19
N VAL A 575 18.98 27.91 16.40
CA VAL A 575 19.64 28.12 17.69
C VAL A 575 19.54 29.57 18.13
N VAL A 576 19.98 30.54 17.30
CA VAL A 576 19.91 31.97 17.62
C VAL A 576 18.47 32.44 17.91
N ASN A 577 17.48 31.94 17.16
CA ASN A 577 16.08 32.28 17.38
C ASN A 577 15.54 31.76 18.72
N VAL A 578 15.99 30.57 19.15
CA VAL A 578 15.56 29.94 20.40
C VAL A 578 16.29 30.54 21.61
N THR A 579 17.60 30.77 21.50
CA THR A 579 18.43 31.33 22.58
C THR A 579 18.27 32.83 22.72
N GLY A 580 17.85 33.51 21.65
CA GLY A 580 17.93 34.96 21.53
C GLY A 580 19.34 35.44 21.21
N TRP A 581 19.47 36.75 21.00
CA TRP A 581 20.75 37.40 20.73
C TRP A 581 21.68 37.34 21.93
N SER A 582 22.96 37.18 21.65
CA SER A 582 24.03 37.24 22.63
C SER A 582 24.06 38.62 23.29
N VAL A 583 23.91 38.65 24.62
CA VAL A 583 23.91 39.89 25.40
C VAL A 583 25.29 40.11 26.02
N ILE A 584 26.06 41.03 25.42
CA ILE A 584 27.37 41.42 25.94
C ILE A 584 27.20 42.53 26.97
N GLU A 585 27.65 42.30 28.21
CA GLU A 585 27.59 43.32 29.27
C GLU A 585 28.51 44.51 28.93
N TYR A 586 27.98 45.73 29.09
CA TYR A 586 28.78 46.93 28.87
C TYR A 586 29.82 47.12 29.98
N GLY A 587 31.10 47.08 29.59
CA GLY A 587 32.24 47.45 30.42
C GLY A 587 32.85 48.80 30.01
N THR A 588 33.43 49.53 30.96
CA THR A 588 34.37 50.62 30.66
C THR A 588 35.74 50.06 30.29
N LEU A 589 36.61 50.85 29.62
CA LEU A 589 37.99 50.46 29.24
C LEU A 589 38.88 49.91 30.39
N TRP A 590 38.46 50.04 31.64
CA TRP A 590 39.21 49.64 32.84
C TRP A 590 38.55 48.47 33.59
N GLN A 591 37.45 47.92 33.06
CA GLN A 591 36.72 46.80 33.63
C GLN A 591 36.92 45.57 32.75
N ASP A 592 37.17 44.44 33.39
CA ASP A 592 37.15 43.12 32.75
C ASP A 592 35.70 42.62 32.72
N ILE A 593 34.87 43.35 31.95
CA ILE A 593 33.44 43.12 31.76
C ILE A 593 33.20 43.19 30.25
N GLY A 594 32.61 42.14 29.69
CA GLY A 594 32.40 42.00 28.25
C GLY A 594 32.35 40.54 27.85
N HIS A 595 32.66 40.26 26.58
CA HIS A 595 32.77 38.92 26.03
C HIS A 595 34.23 38.62 25.70
N ASN A 596 34.78 37.57 26.30
CA ASN A 596 36.15 37.12 26.06
C ASN A 596 36.14 35.89 25.15
N MET A 597 36.65 36.03 23.93
CA MET A 597 36.77 34.91 22.99
C MET A 597 37.65 33.81 23.61
N GLY A 598 37.22 32.56 23.50
CA GLY A 598 37.86 31.36 24.01
C GLY A 598 37.40 30.93 25.42
N GLU A 599 36.63 31.74 26.15
CA GLU A 599 36.07 31.33 27.45
C GLU A 599 34.84 30.41 27.32
N ASP A 600 33.98 30.70 26.34
CA ASP A 600 32.83 29.88 25.94
C ASP A 600 32.80 29.79 24.40
N PRO A 601 33.47 28.77 23.81
CA PRO A 601 33.55 28.63 22.36
C PRO A 601 32.17 28.47 21.69
N VAL A 602 31.18 27.92 22.40
CA VAL A 602 29.81 27.84 21.85
C VAL A 602 29.19 29.24 21.73
N ALA A 603 29.40 30.12 22.72
CA ALA A 603 28.99 31.52 22.63
C ALA A 603 29.77 32.29 21.54
N ASP A 604 31.06 31.99 21.36
CA ASP A 604 31.87 32.57 20.27
C ASP A 604 31.27 32.23 18.91
N THR A 605 30.90 30.96 18.68
CA THR A 605 30.24 30.51 17.46
C THR A 605 28.93 31.25 17.23
N LEU A 606 28.08 31.37 18.24
CA LEU A 606 26.79 32.06 18.11
C LEU A 606 26.96 33.54 17.78
N LEU A 607 27.93 34.22 18.40
CA LEU A 607 28.27 35.60 18.06
C LEU A 607 28.71 35.75 16.60
N ARG A 608 29.48 34.80 16.06
CA ARG A 608 29.88 34.81 14.64
C ARG A 608 28.67 34.59 13.72
N VAL A 609 27.78 33.66 14.07
CA VAL A 609 26.52 33.45 13.34
C VAL A 609 25.68 34.72 13.33
N GLU A 610 25.45 35.33 14.48
CA GLU A 610 24.73 36.60 14.65
C GLU A 610 25.34 37.72 13.81
N ALA A 611 26.66 37.86 13.83
CA ALA A 611 27.40 38.84 13.04
C ALA A 611 27.23 38.59 11.53
N ALA A 612 27.40 37.34 11.08
CA ALA A 612 27.28 36.97 9.68
C ALA A 612 25.85 37.19 9.16
N LEU A 613 24.83 36.84 9.94
CA LEU A 613 23.42 37.13 9.62
C LEU A 613 23.19 38.63 9.53
N THR A 614 23.72 39.41 10.48
CA THR A 614 23.55 40.87 10.50
C THR A 614 24.17 41.57 9.30
N GLN A 615 25.33 41.09 8.86
CA GLN A 615 26.07 41.68 7.75
C GLN A 615 25.50 41.29 6.38
N ASN A 616 24.97 40.08 6.25
CA ASN A 616 24.64 39.51 4.95
C ASN A 616 23.14 39.37 4.66
N LEU A 617 22.25 39.48 5.66
CA LEU A 617 20.81 39.42 5.42
C LEU A 617 20.31 40.65 4.65
N PRO A 618 19.34 40.47 3.73
CA PRO A 618 18.59 41.58 3.16
C PRO A 618 17.98 42.44 4.27
N ALA A 619 17.97 43.77 4.07
CA ALA A 619 17.53 44.70 5.11
C ALA A 619 16.10 44.43 5.59
N ASP A 620 15.22 43.89 4.75
CA ASP A 620 13.83 43.51 5.05
C ASP A 620 13.68 42.17 5.78
N GLU A 621 14.72 41.32 5.77
CA GLU A 621 14.78 40.06 6.53
C GLU A 621 15.52 40.23 7.87
N LEU A 622 16.32 41.29 8.03
CA LEU A 622 17.09 41.53 9.23
C LEU A 622 16.17 41.91 10.42
N PRO A 623 16.09 41.08 11.49
CA PRO A 623 15.37 41.45 12.70
C PRO A 623 16.07 42.62 13.40
N SER A 624 15.31 43.43 14.13
CA SER A 624 15.87 44.53 14.91
C SER A 624 16.71 43.98 16.08
N HIS A 625 18.01 44.28 16.09
CA HIS A 625 18.89 43.88 17.18
C HIS A 625 18.42 44.47 18.53
N PRO A 626 18.29 43.69 19.63
CA PRO A 626 17.68 44.15 20.89
C PRO A 626 18.27 45.42 21.49
N SER A 627 19.57 45.69 21.25
CA SER A 627 20.23 46.93 21.68
C SER A 627 19.62 48.21 21.06
N HIS A 628 18.81 48.08 20.00
CA HIS A 628 18.11 49.22 19.41
C HIS A 628 17.22 49.94 20.43
N VAL A 629 16.72 49.24 21.46
CA VAL A 629 15.93 49.80 22.56
C VAL A 629 16.75 50.83 23.36
N GLU A 630 18.04 50.58 23.55
CA GLU A 630 18.94 51.48 24.26
C GLU A 630 19.46 52.60 23.36
N PHE A 631 19.81 52.27 22.10
CA PHE A 631 20.23 53.25 21.11
C PHE A 631 19.94 52.75 19.68
N PRO A 632 19.22 53.51 18.83
CA PRO A 632 18.76 54.89 19.04
C PRO A 632 17.45 55.04 19.84
N GLY A 633 16.83 53.94 20.27
CA GLY A 633 15.54 53.88 20.98
C GLY A 633 14.54 52.93 20.30
N GLU A 634 13.48 52.54 21.03
CA GLU A 634 12.39 51.74 20.46
C GLU A 634 11.81 52.37 19.19
N VAL A 635 11.68 51.57 18.14
CA VAL A 635 11.00 52.00 16.91
C VAL A 635 9.49 51.96 17.18
N PRO A 636 8.75 53.07 17.03
CA PRO A 636 7.32 53.09 17.25
C PRO A 636 6.60 52.09 16.34
N ALA A 637 5.58 51.39 16.85
CA ALA A 637 4.84 50.37 16.08
C ALA A 637 4.15 50.92 14.81
N ASN A 638 3.98 52.23 14.69
CA ASN A 638 3.44 52.91 13.50
C ASN A 638 4.52 53.55 12.61
N ALA A 639 5.80 53.30 12.86
CA ALA A 639 6.89 53.80 12.04
C ALA A 639 6.80 53.22 10.63
N THR A 640 6.73 54.08 9.63
CA THR A 640 6.70 53.66 8.23
C THR A 640 8.13 53.50 7.73
N ARG A 641 8.45 52.35 7.11
CA ARG A 641 9.74 52.16 6.45
C ARG A 641 9.88 53.18 5.33
N ILE A 642 10.93 53.99 5.37
CA ILE A 642 11.24 54.95 4.30
C ILE A 642 12.42 54.43 3.48
N SER A 643 12.31 54.49 2.16
CA SER A 643 13.45 54.30 1.25
C SER A 643 13.98 55.67 0.86
N ARG A 644 15.23 55.97 1.23
CA ARG A 644 15.90 57.23 0.86
C ARG A 644 17.29 56.91 0.34
N THR A 645 17.61 57.43 -0.85
CA THR A 645 18.99 57.46 -1.33
C THR A 645 19.75 58.56 -0.59
N VAL A 646 20.83 58.20 0.08
CA VAL A 646 21.75 59.14 0.72
C VAL A 646 23.01 59.22 -0.15
N GLU A 647 23.31 60.40 -0.65
CA GLU A 647 24.54 60.63 -1.43
C GLU A 647 25.64 61.05 -0.46
N ILE A 648 26.61 60.15 -0.22
CA ILE A 648 27.75 60.42 0.66
C ILE A 648 28.91 60.91 -0.20
N ASN A 649 29.31 62.16 -0.02
CA ASN A 649 30.53 62.68 -0.65
C ASN A 649 31.76 62.12 0.08
N GLY A 650 32.46 61.17 -0.56
CA GLY A 650 33.63 60.48 -0.02
C GLY A 650 34.94 61.29 -0.01
N ASN A 651 34.94 62.56 -0.44
CA ASN A 651 36.14 63.42 -0.42
C ASN A 651 36.50 63.99 0.97
N GLN A 652 35.89 63.47 2.03
CA GLN A 652 36.19 63.89 3.40
C GLN A 652 37.45 63.13 3.85
N SER A 653 38.41 63.84 4.45
CA SER A 653 39.58 63.21 5.05
C SER A 653 39.15 62.34 6.23
N GLY A 654 38.89 61.07 5.97
CA GLY A 654 38.67 60.04 6.98
C GLY A 654 39.99 59.47 7.48
N LEU A 655 39.95 58.83 8.62
CA LEU A 655 41.02 57.94 9.03
C LEU A 655 40.98 56.71 8.10
N PRO A 656 42.14 56.12 7.71
CA PRO A 656 42.15 54.88 6.94
C PRO A 656 41.31 53.82 7.66
N SER A 657 40.75 52.87 6.91
CA SER A 657 40.01 51.70 7.45
C SER A 657 40.76 50.92 8.55
N ASN A 658 42.07 51.16 8.66
CA ASN A 658 43.01 50.49 9.56
C ASN A 658 43.34 51.35 10.80
N PHE A 659 42.66 52.48 11.00
CA PHE A 659 42.98 53.41 12.08
C PHE A 659 42.15 53.11 13.33
N GLY A 660 42.83 52.51 14.31
CA GLY A 660 42.27 52.11 15.61
C GLY A 660 41.85 50.65 15.60
N TYR A 661 42.73 49.76 16.10
CA TYR A 661 42.52 48.36 16.50
C TYR A 661 41.43 47.52 15.79
N SER A 662 41.11 47.78 14.52
CA SER A 662 40.14 47.02 13.71
C SER A 662 40.83 46.01 12.78
N GLN A 663 42.08 45.65 13.09
CA GLN A 663 42.78 44.52 12.49
C GLN A 663 43.20 43.54 13.60
N ALA A 664 42.21 43.07 14.36
CA ALA A 664 42.32 41.89 15.17
C ALA A 664 41.27 40.90 14.66
#